data_AF-A0A3A4XQG1-F1
#
_entry.id   AF-A0A3A4XQG1-F1
#
_cell.length_a   1.000
_cell.length_b   1.000
_cell.length_c   1.000
_cell.angle_alpha   90.00
_cell.angle_beta   90.00
_cell.angle_gamma   90.00
#
_symmetry.space_group_name_H-M   'P 1'
#
loop_
_entity.id
_entity.type
_entity.pdbx_description
1 polymer ?
#
loop_
_entity_poly.entity_id
_entity_poly.type
_entity_poly.pdbx_seq_one_letter_code
_entity_poly.pdbx_strand_id
1 'polypeptide(L)'
;MPAGKPDPVTLSGTGRKRLNRVPVPTMRAGLGLRKGGEIDGWMRRTTQIRMQSESGESIMIFQGDLSKYHPADALMFLSQLSLNGVLSVAHDQQILTLSFNAGHLLDAQSAAGDEKILQALLFHKVVTRAQEAQIRQIRSETGMPVRQVLGELDLFPLAHIKKGLEIGISEVMLELFLLETGQFHFTDTPVESDSAGIKLDTGAVAIKVLSHADEFRSLEKSMISLERKIELNAPADQLASLSLEERTLARLAAEAPTVRQLIARAPFYSHKALQIAEKLIAAENFRLMPLPEGHSAATPASAPLIDPLFGAYKQAFKMLIRTAEVVKKVEAVIGFCKNFYDGILILTARGQQIVHCKAITIERGRSIRQRSFKGNIGAIDQDPVFQTVHKTGIGFFGKTFPSSIIDRVAQTPPAGECALLPILNQPQITMFFYVFTGAQYGGLSPHHYLELLSWLITPADKVFSPAEPIETHAAQHDSAAAPQGAIAQLVARIEELPPLPSTASRSLQLLSDPETPMESVEKTIAQDQALVAKIIKVSNSALYGGFQKVNSLRHALTRLGAKTTKSLILAASARSYFFKERKGMKVWGPLLWQHSVECGLAARRIAAACRYEDPEQAFIGGIMHDIGKLAILMLDDKRYQEIQRLKATEKKSDLAAETEILGSSHTELGRLLMEKWRMPEAIQACTEFHHNPGEAGRHADLSAIVAYANHLSHLMGSHPQPELQEDQLLVQDLMRTTYMSSEQNALLLEALRADFQNTEMMD
;
A
#
# COMPACT_ATOMS: atom_id res chain seq x y z
N MET A 1 -47.73 -57.95 -17.17
CA MET A 1 -48.89 -57.81 -18.08
C MET A 1 -49.95 -56.95 -17.40
N PRO A 2 -50.73 -56.11 -18.09
CA PRO A 2 -50.45 -55.05 -19.09
C PRO A 2 -50.58 -53.64 -18.41
N ALA A 3 -50.02 -52.53 -18.88
CA ALA A 3 -50.20 -51.74 -20.12
C ALA A 3 -51.53 -50.97 -20.23
N GLY A 4 -51.44 -49.63 -20.42
CA GLY A 4 -52.57 -48.76 -20.78
C GLY A 4 -52.31 -47.24 -20.69
N LYS A 5 -51.58 -46.67 -21.65
CA LYS A 5 -51.67 -45.25 -22.12
C LYS A 5 -52.81 -45.14 -23.19
N PRO A 6 -53.25 -43.97 -23.73
CA PRO A 6 -52.60 -42.64 -23.82
C PRO A 6 -53.49 -41.35 -23.64
N ASP A 7 -52.88 -40.25 -23.15
CA ASP A 7 -52.70 -38.85 -23.69
C ASP A 7 -53.67 -38.23 -24.78
N PRO A 8 -53.76 -36.88 -25.02
CA PRO A 8 -53.12 -35.69 -24.34
C PRO A 8 -53.86 -34.29 -24.36
N VAL A 9 -53.18 -33.23 -23.81
CA VAL A 9 -53.15 -31.75 -24.14
C VAL A 9 -54.39 -30.88 -23.76
N THR A 10 -54.38 -29.70 -23.09
CA THR A 10 -53.49 -28.49 -23.04
C THR A 10 -53.68 -27.64 -21.76
N LEU A 11 -52.63 -26.88 -21.41
CA LEU A 11 -52.40 -25.80 -20.42
C LEU A 11 -53.32 -24.54 -20.56
N SER A 12 -53.39 -23.51 -19.70
CA SER A 12 -53.18 -23.23 -18.26
C SER A 12 -53.46 -21.71 -18.09
N GLY A 13 -54.21 -21.30 -17.07
CA GLY A 13 -54.60 -19.89 -16.81
C GLY A 13 -53.90 -19.25 -15.62
N THR A 14 -53.79 -17.92 -15.67
CA THR A 14 -53.19 -16.97 -14.72
C THR A 14 -54.13 -16.56 -13.57
N GLY A 15 -53.60 -16.03 -12.45
CA GLY A 15 -54.45 -15.39 -11.43
C GLY A 15 -53.78 -14.85 -10.15
N ARG A 16 -53.80 -13.51 -9.98
CA ARG A 16 -53.36 -12.66 -8.85
C ARG A 16 -54.13 -12.88 -7.52
N LYS A 17 -53.58 -12.42 -6.38
CA LYS A 17 -54.32 -11.60 -5.36
C LYS A 17 -53.43 -10.92 -4.29
N ARG A 18 -53.94 -9.79 -3.76
CA ARG A 18 -53.38 -8.80 -2.81
C ARG A 18 -53.82 -9.04 -1.33
N LEU A 19 -53.18 -8.26 -0.42
CA LEU A 19 -53.68 -7.57 0.81
C LEU A 19 -53.23 -8.10 2.18
N ASN A 20 -52.57 -7.26 3.01
CA ASN A 20 -53.20 -6.53 4.15
C ASN A 20 -52.23 -5.61 4.94
N ARG A 21 -52.81 -4.59 5.60
CA ARG A 21 -52.21 -3.58 6.51
C ARG A 21 -52.62 -3.84 7.98
N VAL A 22 -52.06 -3.05 8.92
CA VAL A 22 -52.54 -2.60 10.28
C VAL A 22 -51.72 -3.19 11.47
N PRO A 23 -51.46 -2.52 12.64
CA PRO A 23 -51.28 -1.09 13.04
C PRO A 23 -50.03 -0.81 13.96
N VAL A 24 -49.85 0.46 14.36
CA VAL A 24 -48.88 1.05 15.31
C VAL A 24 -49.32 0.93 16.79
N PRO A 25 -48.38 0.92 17.77
CA PRO A 25 -48.62 1.51 19.09
C PRO A 25 -47.57 2.57 19.50
N THR A 26 -48.07 3.64 20.11
CA THR A 26 -47.38 4.77 20.74
C THR A 26 -47.01 4.47 22.20
N MET A 27 -45.82 4.89 22.64
CA MET A 27 -45.52 5.19 24.05
C MET A 27 -44.71 6.49 24.16
N ARG A 28 -45.11 7.35 25.10
CA ARG A 28 -44.56 8.67 25.44
C ARG A 28 -44.04 8.65 26.88
N ALA A 29 -42.99 9.44 27.14
CA ALA A 29 -42.46 10.01 28.41
C ALA A 29 -41.01 9.58 28.72
N GLY A 30 -40.03 10.44 29.02
CA GLY A 30 -40.00 11.90 29.10
C GLY A 30 -38.59 12.45 29.39
N LEU A 31 -38.39 13.71 28.98
CA LEU A 31 -37.52 14.77 29.52
C LEU A 31 -35.98 14.59 29.60
N GLY A 32 -35.28 15.43 28.81
CA GLY A 32 -33.85 15.72 28.97
C GLY A 32 -33.27 16.67 27.93
N LEU A 33 -33.94 17.79 27.60
CA LEU A 33 -33.36 18.84 26.75
C LEU A 33 -32.23 19.57 27.51
N ARG A 34 -31.00 19.51 26.99
CA ARG A 34 -30.05 20.63 27.05
C ARG A 34 -29.50 20.91 25.65
N LYS A 35 -29.67 22.17 25.25
CA LYS A 35 -29.31 22.77 23.97
C LYS A 35 -27.78 22.87 23.80
N GLY A 36 -27.34 22.58 22.58
CA GLY A 36 -26.66 23.51 21.66
C GLY A 36 -25.33 24.15 22.09
N GLY A 37 -24.30 23.91 21.28
CA GLY A 37 -23.11 24.75 21.23
C GLY A 37 -21.99 24.13 20.39
N GLU A 38 -21.90 24.57 19.13
CA GLU A 38 -20.69 24.59 18.29
C GLU A 38 -20.10 23.25 17.83
N ILE A 39 -20.42 22.87 16.58
CA ILE A 39 -19.53 22.49 15.45
C ILE A 39 -20.48 22.00 14.34
N ASP A 40 -21.19 22.91 13.67
CA ASP A 40 -22.16 22.51 12.62
C ASP A 40 -22.11 23.44 11.40
N GLY A 41 -20.90 23.85 11.01
CA GLY A 41 -20.70 24.98 10.10
C GLY A 41 -19.76 24.77 8.92
N TRP A 42 -19.37 23.55 8.53
CA TRP A 42 -18.34 23.37 7.49
C TRP A 42 -18.63 22.39 6.35
N MET A 43 -19.82 21.77 6.29
CA MET A 43 -20.12 20.74 5.27
C MET A 43 -21.19 21.15 4.25
N ARG A 44 -21.23 22.42 3.84
CA ARG A 44 -22.07 22.89 2.72
C ARG A 44 -21.40 24.00 1.94
N ARG A 45 -20.68 23.62 0.87
CA ARG A 45 -20.67 24.33 -0.41
C ARG A 45 -19.99 23.43 -1.47
N THR A 46 -20.72 23.21 -2.56
CA THR A 46 -20.37 22.53 -3.84
C THR A 46 -20.36 21.01 -4.00
N THR A 47 -20.66 20.20 -2.97
CA THR A 47 -21.04 18.79 -3.14
C THR A 47 -22.39 18.56 -2.46
N GLN A 48 -23.41 18.11 -3.19
CA GLN A 48 -24.69 17.73 -2.56
C GLN A 48 -24.51 16.39 -1.83
N ILE A 49 -23.88 16.43 -0.66
CA ILE A 49 -23.92 15.32 0.30
C ILE A 49 -25.29 15.39 0.97
N ARG A 50 -26.19 14.47 0.61
CA ARG A 50 -27.49 14.30 1.30
C ARG A 50 -27.45 13.04 2.13
N MET A 51 -27.44 13.18 3.44
CA MET A 51 -27.64 12.07 4.38
C MET A 51 -29.09 12.12 4.89
N GLN A 52 -29.90 11.14 4.49
CA GLN A 52 -31.16 10.82 5.18
C GLN A 52 -31.34 9.30 5.21
N SER A 53 -31.74 8.79 6.38
CA SER A 53 -32.33 7.46 6.53
C SER A 53 -33.27 7.50 7.71
N GLU A 54 -34.52 7.08 7.53
CA GLU A 54 -35.32 6.48 8.63
C GLU A 54 -36.20 5.30 8.18
N SER A 55 -36.52 5.08 6.88
CA SER A 55 -37.17 3.81 6.44
C SER A 55 -37.24 3.60 4.91
N GLY A 56 -36.12 3.21 4.27
CA GLY A 56 -36.12 2.50 2.98
C GLY A 56 -35.78 3.28 1.71
N GLU A 57 -34.80 2.73 0.98
CA GLU A 57 -34.29 2.98 -0.39
C GLU A 57 -33.35 4.19 -0.67
N SER A 58 -32.11 3.79 -1.05
CA SER A 58 -30.96 4.50 -1.63
C SER A 58 -30.31 5.65 -0.84
N ILE A 59 -29.29 5.31 -0.05
CA ILE A 59 -28.35 6.29 0.53
C ILE A 59 -27.26 6.57 -0.52
N MET A 60 -27.53 7.52 -1.40
CA MET A 60 -26.54 8.15 -2.29
C MET A 60 -25.60 9.02 -1.45
N ILE A 61 -24.30 8.72 -1.43
CA ILE A 61 -23.32 9.43 -0.59
C ILE A 61 -22.60 10.55 -1.35
N PHE A 62 -22.29 10.37 -2.64
CA PHE A 62 -21.44 11.31 -3.37
C PHE A 62 -21.71 11.28 -4.89
N GLN A 63 -21.75 12.43 -5.58
CA GLN A 63 -21.88 12.52 -7.04
C GLN A 63 -21.20 13.78 -7.57
N GLY A 64 -20.81 13.78 -8.84
CA GLY A 64 -20.18 14.92 -9.48
C GLY A 64 -19.89 14.70 -10.97
N ASP A 65 -19.12 15.62 -11.53
CA ASP A 65 -18.85 15.74 -12.96
C ASP A 65 -17.34 15.71 -13.20
N LEU A 66 -16.86 14.82 -14.05
CA LEU A 66 -15.45 14.67 -14.39
C LEU A 66 -14.87 15.87 -15.14
N SER A 67 -15.70 16.73 -15.74
CA SER A 67 -15.25 18.01 -16.27
C SER A 67 -14.82 19.01 -15.17
N LYS A 68 -15.20 18.75 -13.92
CA LYS A 68 -14.93 19.62 -12.76
C LYS A 68 -14.00 18.98 -11.73
N TYR A 69 -13.92 17.65 -11.70
CA TYR A 69 -13.15 16.89 -10.73
C TYR A 69 -12.30 15.85 -11.46
N HIS A 70 -11.00 15.78 -11.14
CA HIS A 70 -10.16 14.76 -11.73
C HIS A 70 -10.53 13.39 -11.14
N PRO A 71 -10.60 12.30 -11.92
CA PRO A 71 -10.94 10.97 -11.39
C PRO A 71 -10.07 10.52 -10.20
N ALA A 72 -8.79 10.90 -10.21
CA ALA A 72 -7.87 10.67 -9.09
C ALA A 72 -8.39 11.25 -7.76
N ASP A 73 -9.01 12.43 -7.78
CA ASP A 73 -9.50 13.10 -6.56
C ASP A 73 -10.67 12.32 -5.94
N ALA A 74 -11.60 11.86 -6.78
CA ALA A 74 -12.71 11.03 -6.34
C ALA A 74 -12.21 9.71 -5.73
N LEU A 75 -11.21 9.07 -6.34
CA LEU A 75 -10.64 7.83 -5.82
C LEU A 75 -9.81 8.03 -4.55
N MET A 76 -9.06 9.13 -4.43
CA MET A 76 -8.34 9.47 -3.20
C MET A 76 -9.29 9.75 -2.05
N PHE A 77 -10.38 10.47 -2.33
CA PHE A 77 -11.44 10.71 -1.36
C PHE A 77 -12.08 9.41 -0.86
N LEU A 78 -12.44 8.50 -1.78
CA LEU A 78 -12.99 7.19 -1.43
C LEU A 78 -12.00 6.33 -0.62
N SER A 79 -10.72 6.38 -0.97
CA SER A 79 -9.64 5.69 -0.24
C SER A 79 -9.49 6.22 1.19
N GLN A 80 -9.41 7.54 1.37
CA GLN A 80 -9.24 8.16 2.68
C GLN A 80 -10.42 7.89 3.63
N LEU A 81 -11.64 7.92 3.11
CA LEU A 81 -12.84 7.67 3.91
C LEU A 81 -13.12 6.19 4.13
N SER A 82 -12.33 5.30 3.54
CA SER A 82 -12.50 3.84 3.64
C SER A 82 -13.92 3.36 3.32
N LEU A 83 -14.59 4.03 2.38
CA LEU A 83 -16.00 3.78 2.07
C LEU A 83 -16.19 2.42 1.38
N ASN A 84 -17.34 1.81 1.64
CA ASN A 84 -17.82 0.62 0.94
C ASN A 84 -18.86 1.06 -0.09
N GLY A 85 -18.85 0.48 -1.28
CA GLY A 85 -19.83 0.85 -2.29
C GLY A 85 -19.34 0.75 -3.71
N VAL A 86 -20.17 1.25 -4.63
CA VAL A 86 -19.89 1.24 -6.07
C VAL A 86 -19.84 2.67 -6.57
N LEU A 87 -18.71 3.04 -7.19
CA LEU A 87 -18.59 4.25 -8.01
C LEU A 87 -18.95 3.87 -9.44
N SER A 88 -19.98 4.52 -9.99
CA SER A 88 -20.34 4.40 -11.39
C SER A 88 -20.09 5.72 -12.09
N VAL A 89 -19.56 5.66 -13.30
CA VAL A 89 -19.37 6.84 -14.15
C VAL A 89 -20.07 6.57 -15.48
N ALA A 90 -20.97 7.47 -15.83
CA ALA A 90 -21.65 7.48 -17.11
C ALA A 90 -20.98 8.51 -18.03
N HIS A 91 -20.54 8.07 -19.20
CA HIS A 91 -19.99 8.92 -20.25
C HIS A 91 -20.54 8.46 -21.61
N ASP A 92 -21.11 9.39 -22.38
CA ASP A 92 -21.83 9.11 -23.61
C ASP A 92 -22.94 8.03 -23.45
N GLN A 93 -22.70 6.82 -23.99
CA GLN A 93 -23.57 5.64 -23.88
C GLN A 93 -22.92 4.50 -23.09
N GLN A 94 -21.79 4.75 -22.44
CA GLN A 94 -21.02 3.77 -21.70
C GLN A 94 -21.11 4.06 -20.21
N ILE A 95 -21.13 2.98 -19.43
CA ILE A 95 -21.06 3.04 -17.97
C ILE A 95 -19.88 2.19 -17.56
N LEU A 96 -19.04 2.77 -16.72
CA LEU A 96 -17.95 2.08 -16.05
C LEU A 96 -18.17 2.11 -14.55
N THR A 97 -17.90 0.98 -13.90
CA THR A 97 -18.16 0.80 -12.47
C THR A 97 -16.92 0.32 -11.75
N LEU A 98 -16.76 0.75 -10.51
CA LEU A 98 -15.66 0.42 -9.61
C LEU A 98 -16.24 0.05 -8.25
N SER A 99 -15.87 -1.11 -7.73
CA SER A 99 -16.41 -1.66 -6.49
C SER A 99 -15.38 -1.59 -5.38
N PHE A 100 -15.77 -1.01 -4.24
CA PHE A 100 -14.88 -0.70 -3.11
C PHE A 100 -15.33 -1.40 -1.83
N ASN A 101 -14.35 -1.81 -1.04
CA ASN A 101 -14.56 -2.32 0.31
C ASN A 101 -13.39 -1.89 1.22
N ALA A 102 -13.71 -1.16 2.28
CA ALA A 102 -12.78 -0.68 3.30
C ALA A 102 -11.53 0.00 2.70
N GLY A 103 -11.72 0.91 1.73
CA GLY A 103 -10.63 1.63 1.07
C GLY A 103 -9.83 0.84 0.03
N HIS A 104 -10.26 -0.38 -0.30
CA HIS A 104 -9.66 -1.23 -1.33
C HIS A 104 -10.58 -1.35 -2.54
N LEU A 105 -9.99 -1.33 -3.72
CA LEU A 105 -10.65 -1.64 -4.98
C LEU A 105 -10.68 -3.17 -5.17
N LEU A 106 -11.87 -3.72 -5.32
CA LEU A 106 -12.11 -5.16 -5.46
C LEU A 106 -12.39 -5.56 -6.91
N ASP A 107 -13.14 -4.73 -7.63
CA ASP A 107 -13.54 -4.99 -9.01
C ASP A 107 -13.72 -3.70 -9.79
N ALA A 108 -13.58 -3.79 -11.11
CA ALA A 108 -13.88 -2.71 -12.03
C ALA A 108 -14.38 -3.28 -13.36
N GLN A 109 -15.40 -2.64 -13.93
CA GLN A 109 -16.09 -3.16 -15.11
C GLN A 109 -16.26 -2.07 -16.16
N SER A 110 -15.90 -2.39 -17.40
CA SER A 110 -16.23 -1.65 -18.61
C SER A 110 -16.21 -2.62 -19.79
N ALA A 111 -16.76 -2.19 -20.94
CA ALA A 111 -16.72 -3.00 -22.15
C ALA A 111 -15.28 -3.29 -22.62
N ALA A 112 -14.38 -2.30 -22.49
CA ALA A 112 -12.97 -2.46 -22.84
C ALA A 112 -12.21 -3.36 -21.85
N GLY A 113 -12.50 -3.21 -20.54
CA GLY A 113 -11.94 -4.06 -19.49
C GLY A 113 -12.29 -5.53 -19.69
N ASP A 114 -13.55 -5.82 -20.00
CA ASP A 114 -14.04 -7.17 -20.32
C ASP A 114 -13.31 -7.81 -21.50
N GLU A 115 -13.13 -7.06 -22.60
CA GLU A 115 -12.37 -7.53 -23.75
C GLU A 115 -10.92 -7.83 -23.39
N LYS A 116 -10.30 -6.98 -22.56
CA LYS A 116 -8.93 -7.16 -22.12
C LYS A 116 -8.77 -8.40 -21.23
N ILE A 117 -9.75 -8.69 -20.37
CA ILE A 117 -9.78 -9.93 -19.58
C ILE A 117 -9.78 -11.15 -20.52
N LEU A 118 -10.69 -11.20 -21.50
CA LEU A 118 -10.76 -12.34 -22.43
C LEU A 118 -9.47 -12.54 -23.23
N GLN A 119 -8.87 -11.46 -23.72
CA GLN A 119 -7.60 -11.51 -24.45
C GLN A 119 -6.46 -12.02 -23.56
N ALA A 120 -6.38 -11.55 -22.31
CA ALA A 120 -5.36 -12.00 -21.36
C ALA A 120 -5.53 -13.49 -21.01
N LEU A 121 -6.76 -13.94 -20.76
CA LEU A 121 -7.05 -15.35 -20.45
C LEU A 121 -6.69 -16.27 -21.62
N LEU A 122 -7.01 -15.88 -22.85
CA LEU A 122 -6.64 -16.65 -24.03
C LEU A 122 -5.11 -16.67 -24.23
N PHE A 123 -4.44 -15.53 -24.06
CA PHE A 123 -3.00 -15.42 -24.23
C PHE A 123 -2.23 -16.28 -23.23
N HIS A 124 -2.69 -16.32 -21.99
CA HIS A 124 -2.15 -17.18 -20.94
C HIS A 124 -2.64 -18.63 -21.03
N LYS A 125 -3.40 -18.99 -22.07
CA LYS A 125 -3.98 -20.33 -22.30
C LYS A 125 -4.86 -20.84 -21.15
N VAL A 126 -5.47 -19.91 -20.40
CA VAL A 126 -6.43 -20.24 -19.33
C VAL A 126 -7.77 -20.65 -19.93
N VAL A 127 -8.15 -20.01 -21.04
CA VAL A 127 -9.33 -20.37 -21.85
C VAL A 127 -8.94 -20.74 -23.27
N THR A 128 -9.68 -21.68 -23.85
CA THR A 128 -9.57 -22.04 -25.27
C THR A 128 -10.40 -21.08 -26.14
N ARG A 129 -10.13 -21.06 -27.46
CA ARG A 129 -10.94 -20.30 -28.43
C ARG A 129 -12.42 -20.69 -28.43
N ALA A 130 -12.73 -21.96 -28.19
CA ALA A 130 -14.12 -22.43 -28.08
C ALA A 130 -14.80 -21.88 -26.81
N GLN A 131 -14.11 -21.89 -25.67
CA GLN A 131 -14.62 -21.32 -24.42
C GLN A 131 -14.76 -19.79 -24.51
N GLU A 132 -13.81 -19.10 -25.15
CA GLU A 132 -13.91 -17.67 -25.43
C GLU A 132 -15.18 -17.35 -26.24
N ALA A 133 -15.45 -18.11 -27.30
CA ALA A 133 -16.66 -17.94 -28.12
C ALA A 133 -17.95 -18.18 -27.30
N GLN A 134 -17.95 -19.18 -26.42
CA GLN A 134 -19.08 -19.46 -25.52
C GLN A 134 -19.31 -18.31 -24.52
N ILE A 135 -18.24 -17.78 -23.90
CA ILE A 135 -18.34 -16.64 -22.98
C ILE A 135 -18.90 -15.41 -23.71
N ARG A 136 -18.42 -15.14 -24.93
CA ARG A 136 -18.90 -14.03 -25.77
C ARG A 136 -20.39 -14.20 -26.14
N GLN A 137 -20.81 -15.43 -26.46
CA GLN A 137 -22.20 -15.73 -26.76
C GLN A 137 -23.11 -15.42 -25.56
N ILE A 138 -22.77 -15.93 -24.37
CA ILE A 138 -23.54 -15.71 -23.15
C ILE A 138 -23.61 -14.21 -22.83
N ARG A 139 -22.49 -13.50 -22.95
CA ARG A 139 -22.44 -12.04 -22.75
C ARG A 139 -23.34 -11.29 -23.74
N SER A 140 -23.40 -11.73 -25.00
CA SER A 140 -24.30 -11.12 -26.00
C SER A 140 -25.78 -11.39 -25.72
N GLU A 141 -26.12 -12.53 -25.10
CA GLU A 141 -27.49 -12.92 -24.76
C GLU A 141 -27.97 -12.32 -23.44
N THR A 142 -27.08 -12.19 -22.44
CA THR A 142 -27.42 -11.81 -21.06
C THR A 142 -27.02 -10.38 -20.71
N GLY A 143 -26.05 -9.79 -21.42
CA GLY A 143 -25.46 -8.50 -21.07
C GLY A 143 -24.56 -8.53 -19.83
N MET A 144 -24.28 -9.70 -19.26
CA MET A 144 -23.46 -9.82 -18.05
C MET A 144 -21.98 -9.47 -18.30
N PRO A 145 -21.29 -8.82 -17.35
CA PRO A 145 -19.84 -8.61 -17.42
C PRO A 145 -19.08 -9.94 -17.50
N VAL A 146 -17.89 -9.93 -18.12
CA VAL A 146 -17.10 -11.16 -18.31
C VAL A 146 -16.80 -11.85 -16.99
N ARG A 147 -16.48 -11.08 -15.95
CA ARG A 147 -16.23 -11.60 -14.61
C ARG A 147 -17.42 -12.41 -14.07
N GLN A 148 -18.64 -11.91 -14.24
CA GLN A 148 -19.85 -12.58 -13.77
C GLN A 148 -20.11 -13.86 -14.57
N VAL A 149 -19.98 -13.80 -15.90
CA VAL A 149 -20.12 -14.98 -16.77
C VAL A 149 -19.11 -16.06 -16.39
N LEU A 150 -17.86 -15.68 -16.09
CA LEU A 150 -16.82 -16.61 -15.63
C LEU A 150 -17.15 -17.24 -14.27
N GLY A 151 -17.79 -16.49 -13.37
CA GLY A 151 -18.28 -17.01 -12.10
C GLY A 151 -19.46 -17.98 -12.23
N GLU A 152 -20.40 -17.70 -13.13
CA GLU A 152 -21.59 -18.54 -13.35
C GLU A 152 -21.28 -19.84 -14.11
N LEU A 153 -20.32 -19.79 -15.04
CA LEU A 153 -19.92 -20.96 -15.81
C LEU A 153 -19.14 -22.00 -14.99
N ASP A 154 -18.60 -21.61 -13.83
CA ASP A 154 -17.80 -22.44 -12.91
C ASP A 154 -16.76 -23.33 -13.61
N LEU A 155 -16.18 -22.84 -14.72
CA LEU A 155 -15.21 -23.59 -15.53
C LEU A 155 -13.88 -23.78 -14.79
N PHE A 156 -13.58 -22.88 -13.85
CA PHE A 156 -12.39 -22.87 -13.02
C PHE A 156 -12.59 -21.90 -11.84
N PRO A 157 -11.87 -22.08 -10.71
CA PRO A 157 -11.88 -21.13 -9.61
C PRO A 157 -11.46 -19.72 -10.04
N LEU A 158 -12.20 -18.69 -9.61
CA LEU A 158 -11.90 -17.29 -9.93
C LEU A 158 -10.49 -16.84 -9.48
N ALA A 159 -9.93 -17.48 -8.45
CA ALA A 159 -8.54 -17.25 -8.02
C ALA A 159 -7.51 -17.56 -9.13
N HIS A 160 -7.77 -18.53 -10.02
CA HIS A 160 -6.86 -18.87 -11.11
C HIS A 160 -6.82 -17.81 -12.23
N ILE A 161 -7.82 -16.93 -12.29
CA ILE A 161 -7.89 -15.83 -13.26
C ILE A 161 -7.55 -14.47 -12.67
N LYS A 162 -7.09 -14.41 -11.41
CA LYS A 162 -6.75 -13.17 -10.69
C LYS A 162 -5.93 -12.20 -11.54
N LYS A 163 -4.87 -12.70 -12.20
CA LYS A 163 -4.01 -11.87 -13.05
C LYS A 163 -4.73 -11.28 -14.27
N GLY A 164 -5.65 -12.03 -14.88
CA GLY A 164 -6.47 -11.54 -16.00
C GLY A 164 -7.46 -10.46 -15.53
N LEU A 165 -8.05 -10.65 -14.34
CA LEU A 165 -8.95 -9.68 -13.72
C LEU A 165 -8.22 -8.40 -13.31
N GLU A 166 -7.01 -8.48 -12.75
CA GLU A 166 -6.18 -7.32 -12.42
C GLU A 166 -5.80 -6.48 -13.66
N ILE A 167 -5.56 -7.15 -14.80
CA ILE A 167 -5.36 -6.48 -16.09
C ILE A 167 -6.65 -5.74 -16.50
N GLY A 168 -7.81 -6.40 -16.39
CA GLY A 168 -9.11 -5.77 -16.63
C GLY A 168 -9.34 -4.54 -15.77
N ILE A 169 -9.11 -4.65 -14.46
CA ILE A 169 -9.25 -3.54 -13.51
C ILE A 169 -8.33 -2.37 -13.87
N SER A 170 -7.07 -2.66 -14.21
CA SER A 170 -6.11 -1.64 -14.62
C SER A 170 -6.54 -0.94 -15.93
N GLU A 171 -7.17 -1.67 -16.85
CA GLU A 171 -7.70 -1.12 -18.10
C GLU A 171 -8.90 -0.20 -17.87
N VAL A 172 -9.86 -0.61 -17.04
CA VAL A 172 -11.02 0.23 -16.66
C VAL A 172 -10.57 1.51 -15.95
N MET A 173 -9.57 1.40 -15.08
CA MET A 173 -8.97 2.55 -14.41
C MET A 173 -8.27 3.49 -15.40
N LEU A 174 -7.53 2.95 -16.38
CA LEU A 174 -6.91 3.75 -17.43
C LEU A 174 -7.98 4.49 -18.24
N GLU A 175 -9.06 3.80 -18.64
CA GLU A 175 -10.21 4.38 -19.33
C GLU A 175 -10.79 5.56 -18.55
N LEU A 176 -11.09 5.36 -17.25
CA LEU A 176 -11.58 6.41 -16.36
C LEU A 176 -10.65 7.64 -16.35
N PHE A 177 -9.34 7.45 -16.31
CA PHE A 177 -8.37 8.55 -16.26
C PHE A 177 -8.18 9.26 -17.60
N LEU A 178 -8.53 8.60 -18.70
CA LEU A 178 -8.50 9.17 -20.04
C LEU A 178 -9.76 9.98 -20.36
N LEU A 179 -10.89 9.76 -19.68
CA LEU A 179 -12.11 10.55 -19.83
C LEU A 179 -11.89 12.04 -19.56
N GLU A 180 -12.52 12.88 -20.37
CA GLU A 180 -12.51 14.34 -20.20
C GLU A 180 -13.83 14.86 -19.62
N THR A 181 -14.92 14.12 -19.80
CA THR A 181 -16.24 14.42 -19.25
C THR A 181 -16.87 13.15 -18.69
N GLY A 182 -17.98 13.29 -17.96
CA GLY A 182 -18.72 12.13 -17.43
C GLY A 182 -19.36 12.45 -16.09
N GLN A 183 -20.54 11.91 -15.84
CA GLN A 183 -21.21 12.04 -14.55
C GLN A 183 -20.85 10.83 -13.69
N PHE A 184 -20.28 11.06 -12.51
CA PHE A 184 -20.00 9.99 -11.56
C PHE A 184 -20.96 10.04 -10.37
N HIS A 185 -21.29 8.86 -9.86
CA HIS A 185 -22.06 8.69 -8.64
C HIS A 185 -21.52 7.52 -7.82
N PHE A 186 -21.43 7.72 -6.51
CA PHE A 186 -21.05 6.70 -5.55
C PHE A 186 -22.25 6.33 -4.70
N THR A 187 -22.52 5.03 -4.65
CA THR A 187 -23.61 4.45 -3.85
C THR A 187 -23.00 3.59 -2.77
N ASP A 188 -23.33 3.86 -1.51
CA ASP A 188 -22.95 3.01 -0.39
C ASP A 188 -23.85 1.78 -0.38
N THR A 189 -23.33 0.74 -0.99
CA THR A 189 -23.98 -0.56 -1.14
C THR A 189 -23.00 -1.60 -0.62
N PRO A 190 -23.46 -2.59 0.16
CA PRO A 190 -22.62 -3.71 0.54
C PRO A 190 -22.06 -4.39 -0.71
N VAL A 191 -20.74 -4.36 -0.88
CA VAL A 191 -20.03 -5.12 -1.91
C VAL A 191 -19.54 -6.41 -1.27
N GLU A 192 -20.00 -7.55 -1.80
CA GLU A 192 -19.57 -8.86 -1.32
C GLU A 192 -18.04 -9.01 -1.40
N SER A 193 -17.47 -9.78 -0.48
CA SER A 193 -16.03 -10.06 -0.48
C SER A 193 -15.62 -10.78 -1.76
N ASP A 194 -14.59 -10.29 -2.43
CA ASP A 194 -14.16 -10.84 -3.71
C ASP A 194 -13.67 -12.30 -3.60
N SER A 195 -14.39 -13.21 -4.26
CA SER A 195 -14.04 -14.63 -4.38
C SER A 195 -12.80 -14.89 -5.25
N ALA A 196 -12.34 -13.92 -6.04
CA ALA A 196 -11.09 -13.99 -6.79
C ALA A 196 -9.84 -13.54 -6.00
N GLY A 197 -10.02 -13.00 -4.78
CA GLY A 197 -8.92 -12.57 -3.91
C GLY A 197 -8.23 -11.27 -4.36
N ILE A 198 -8.92 -10.38 -5.08
CA ILE A 198 -8.42 -9.06 -5.45
C ILE A 198 -8.69 -8.09 -4.32
N LYS A 199 -7.63 -7.41 -3.87
CA LYS A 199 -7.72 -6.37 -2.85
C LYS A 199 -6.63 -5.35 -3.10
N LEU A 200 -6.92 -4.37 -3.94
CA LEU A 200 -5.94 -3.37 -4.36
C LEU A 200 -6.13 -2.08 -3.56
N ASP A 201 -5.05 -1.53 -3.00
CA ASP A 201 -5.10 -0.22 -2.33
C ASP A 201 -5.50 0.88 -3.35
N THR A 202 -6.66 1.50 -3.14
CA THR A 202 -7.21 2.49 -4.08
C THR A 202 -6.28 3.68 -4.25
N GLY A 203 -5.62 4.09 -3.16
CA GLY A 203 -4.55 5.08 -3.10
C GLY A 203 -3.44 4.85 -4.13
N ALA A 204 -2.74 3.73 -3.94
CA ALA A 204 -1.61 3.31 -4.73
C ALA A 204 -1.97 3.05 -6.20
N VAL A 205 -3.13 2.42 -6.47
CA VAL A 205 -3.58 2.15 -7.84
C VAL A 205 -3.86 3.44 -8.60
N ALA A 206 -4.57 4.40 -8.00
CA ALA A 206 -4.88 5.66 -8.68
C ALA A 206 -3.60 6.42 -9.05
N ILE A 207 -2.58 6.44 -8.18
CA ILE A 207 -1.28 7.07 -8.45
C ILE A 207 -0.57 6.38 -9.62
N LYS A 208 -0.53 5.04 -9.60
CA LYS A 208 0.10 4.24 -10.66
C LYS A 208 -0.57 4.48 -12.01
N VAL A 209 -1.90 4.40 -12.05
CA VAL A 209 -2.69 4.59 -13.29
C VAL A 209 -2.61 6.04 -13.78
N LEU A 210 -2.51 7.03 -12.89
CA LEU A 210 -2.29 8.43 -13.27
C LEU A 210 -1.03 8.59 -14.12
N SER A 211 0.09 7.98 -13.67
CA SER A 211 1.35 8.03 -14.43
C SER A 211 1.19 7.37 -15.80
N HIS A 212 0.51 6.22 -15.84
CA HIS A 212 0.26 5.52 -17.10
C HIS A 212 -0.62 6.32 -18.05
N ALA A 213 -1.66 7.00 -17.56
CA ALA A 213 -2.55 7.82 -18.38
C ALA A 213 -1.82 9.05 -18.96
N ASP A 214 -0.93 9.68 -18.19
CA ASP A 214 -0.09 10.77 -18.66
C ASP A 214 0.85 10.32 -19.79
N GLU A 215 1.55 9.21 -19.56
CA GLU A 215 2.44 8.62 -20.55
C GLU A 215 1.65 8.22 -21.80
N PHE A 216 0.47 7.61 -21.64
CA PHE A 216 -0.41 7.25 -22.74
C PHE A 216 -0.76 8.47 -23.60
N ARG A 217 -1.19 9.58 -22.99
CA ARG A 217 -1.48 10.84 -23.69
C ARG A 217 -0.24 11.43 -24.37
N SER A 218 0.94 11.29 -23.77
CA SER A 218 2.21 11.75 -24.37
C SER A 218 2.57 10.94 -25.61
N LEU A 219 2.43 9.61 -25.54
CA LEU A 219 2.69 8.68 -26.62
C LEU A 219 1.66 8.82 -27.75
N GLU A 220 0.38 9.02 -27.42
CA GLU A 220 -0.65 9.30 -28.41
C GLU A 220 -0.35 10.59 -29.20
N LYS A 221 0.13 11.63 -28.51
CA LYS A 221 0.59 12.87 -29.18
C LYS A 221 1.80 12.65 -30.07
N SER A 222 2.78 11.82 -29.67
CA SER A 222 3.95 11.52 -30.51
C SER A 222 3.56 10.81 -31.81
N MET A 223 2.51 9.97 -31.75
CA MET A 223 1.98 9.26 -32.91
C MET A 223 1.03 10.10 -33.78
N ILE A 224 0.67 11.32 -33.34
CA ILE A 224 -0.30 12.27 -33.96
C ILE A 224 -1.75 11.76 -33.92
N SER A 225 -1.97 10.49 -34.27
CA SER A 225 -3.26 9.84 -34.22
C SER A 225 -3.10 8.32 -34.12
N LEU A 226 -3.87 7.70 -33.22
CA LEU A 226 -3.96 6.25 -33.11
C LEU A 226 -4.73 5.61 -34.30
N GLU A 227 -5.37 6.40 -35.16
CA GLU A 227 -6.07 5.91 -36.36
C GLU A 227 -5.12 5.64 -37.53
N ARG A 228 -3.83 5.96 -37.39
CA ARG A 228 -2.85 5.68 -38.43
C ARG A 228 -2.72 4.18 -38.65
N LYS A 229 -2.59 3.78 -39.92
CA LYS A 229 -2.29 2.39 -40.25
C LYS A 229 -0.86 2.04 -39.86
N ILE A 230 -0.68 0.81 -39.38
CA ILE A 230 0.60 0.27 -38.97
C ILE A 230 0.93 -0.96 -39.82
N GLU A 231 2.14 -1.00 -40.36
CA GLU A 231 2.65 -2.12 -41.15
C GLU A 231 3.88 -2.72 -40.48
N LEU A 232 3.95 -4.06 -40.48
CA LEU A 232 5.14 -4.77 -40.01
C LEU A 232 6.22 -4.73 -41.08
N ASN A 233 7.38 -4.18 -40.74
CA ASN A 233 8.53 -4.00 -41.63
C ASN A 233 9.76 -4.83 -41.19
N ALA A 234 9.66 -5.56 -40.08
CA ALA A 234 10.78 -6.34 -39.53
C ALA A 234 11.02 -7.66 -40.31
N PRO A 235 12.27 -8.01 -40.64
CA PRO A 235 12.63 -9.32 -41.20
C PRO A 235 12.47 -10.45 -40.16
N ALA A 236 12.29 -11.69 -40.65
CA ALA A 236 11.89 -12.84 -39.83
C ALA A 236 12.90 -13.24 -38.73
N ASP A 237 14.18 -12.95 -38.96
CA ASP A 237 15.29 -13.15 -38.03
C ASP A 237 15.26 -12.14 -36.87
N GLN A 238 14.95 -10.87 -37.14
CA GLN A 238 14.75 -9.85 -36.10
C GLN A 238 13.50 -10.12 -35.28
N LEU A 239 12.43 -10.64 -35.88
CA LEU A 239 11.23 -11.04 -35.14
C LEU A 239 11.49 -12.18 -34.14
N ALA A 240 12.49 -13.03 -34.40
CA ALA A 240 12.83 -14.15 -33.51
C ALA A 240 13.53 -13.70 -32.21
N SER A 241 14.26 -12.58 -32.24
CA SER A 241 15.01 -12.04 -31.09
C SER A 241 14.18 -11.13 -30.17
N LEU A 242 12.97 -10.74 -30.60
CA LEU A 242 12.04 -9.94 -29.82
C LEU A 242 11.48 -10.70 -28.60
N SER A 243 11.11 -9.95 -27.56
CA SER A 243 10.41 -10.48 -26.38
C SER A 243 9.07 -11.13 -26.75
N LEU A 244 8.49 -11.91 -25.84
CA LEU A 244 7.17 -12.53 -26.08
C LEU A 244 6.08 -11.50 -26.39
N GLU A 245 6.08 -10.36 -25.69
CA GLU A 245 5.07 -9.32 -25.84
C GLU A 245 5.24 -8.55 -27.15
N GLU A 246 6.48 -8.21 -27.52
CA GLU A 246 6.82 -7.58 -28.81
C GLU A 246 6.44 -8.49 -29.99
N ARG A 247 6.75 -9.79 -29.91
CA ARG A 247 6.35 -10.77 -30.95
C ARG A 247 4.85 -10.91 -31.06
N THR A 248 4.14 -10.82 -29.93
CA THR A 248 2.68 -10.88 -29.90
C THR A 248 2.08 -9.65 -30.59
N LEU A 249 2.59 -8.46 -30.28
CA LEU A 249 2.21 -7.21 -30.94
C LEU A 249 2.51 -7.23 -32.44
N ALA A 250 3.68 -7.73 -32.84
CA ALA A 250 4.05 -7.89 -34.25
C ALA A 250 3.11 -8.83 -35.02
N ARG A 251 2.67 -9.94 -34.40
CA ARG A 251 1.66 -10.84 -35.01
C ARG A 251 0.29 -10.18 -35.13
N LEU A 252 -0.13 -9.45 -34.09
CA LEU A 252 -1.42 -8.76 -34.09
C LEU A 252 -1.47 -7.62 -35.12
N ALA A 253 -0.33 -6.99 -35.43
CA ALA A 253 -0.25 -5.93 -36.44
C ALA A 253 -0.69 -6.40 -37.84
N ALA A 254 -0.53 -7.69 -38.16
CA ALA A 254 -1.00 -8.26 -39.43
C ALA A 254 -2.55 -8.30 -39.54
N GLU A 255 -3.25 -8.35 -38.40
CA GLU A 255 -4.70 -8.44 -38.33
C GLU A 255 -5.35 -7.12 -37.85
N ALA A 256 -4.56 -6.12 -37.43
CA ALA A 256 -5.02 -4.86 -36.87
C ALA A 256 -4.63 -3.69 -37.79
N PRO A 257 -5.54 -3.17 -38.62
CA PRO A 257 -5.22 -2.13 -39.59
C PRO A 257 -4.84 -0.77 -39.00
N THR A 258 -5.08 -0.49 -37.71
CA THR A 258 -4.69 0.78 -37.06
C THR A 258 -4.00 0.57 -35.71
N VAL A 259 -3.24 1.57 -35.26
CA VAL A 259 -2.57 1.56 -33.93
C VAL A 259 -3.60 1.39 -32.80
N ARG A 260 -4.76 2.05 -32.88
CA ARG A 260 -5.85 1.90 -31.90
C ARG A 260 -6.31 0.46 -31.80
N GLN A 261 -6.57 -0.19 -32.94
CA GLN A 261 -7.02 -1.58 -32.96
C GLN A 261 -5.93 -2.54 -32.48
N LEU A 262 -4.66 -2.24 -32.79
CA LEU A 262 -3.53 -3.03 -32.34
C LEU A 262 -3.42 -3.01 -30.80
N ILE A 263 -3.53 -1.83 -30.20
CA ILE A 263 -3.50 -1.64 -28.74
C ILE A 263 -4.72 -2.31 -28.09
N ALA A 264 -5.91 -2.12 -28.66
CA ALA A 264 -7.15 -2.70 -28.15
C ALA A 264 -7.13 -4.24 -28.17
N ARG A 265 -6.43 -4.86 -29.12
CA ARG A 265 -6.30 -6.32 -29.27
C ARG A 265 -5.14 -6.94 -28.49
N ALA A 266 -4.26 -6.12 -27.92
CA ALA A 266 -3.10 -6.61 -27.18
C ALA A 266 -3.54 -7.26 -25.86
N PRO A 267 -3.03 -8.45 -25.50
CA PRO A 267 -3.46 -9.23 -24.34
C PRO A 267 -2.88 -8.72 -22.99
N PHE A 268 -2.37 -7.50 -22.97
CA PHE A 268 -1.85 -6.80 -21.81
C PHE A 268 -2.38 -5.35 -21.83
N TYR A 269 -2.23 -4.64 -20.71
CA TYR A 269 -2.81 -3.31 -20.53
C TYR A 269 -2.36 -2.32 -21.62
N SER A 270 -3.30 -1.48 -22.07
CA SER A 270 -3.16 -0.68 -23.29
C SER A 270 -1.97 0.30 -23.27
N HIS A 271 -1.61 0.83 -22.10
CA HIS A 271 -0.41 1.65 -21.91
C HIS A 271 0.89 0.91 -22.27
N LYS A 272 1.05 -0.36 -21.85
CA LYS A 272 2.23 -1.16 -22.23
C LYS A 272 2.23 -1.50 -23.71
N ALA A 273 1.06 -1.77 -24.29
CA ALA A 273 0.96 -2.00 -25.72
C ALA A 273 1.38 -0.79 -26.56
N LEU A 274 1.00 0.41 -26.12
CA LEU A 274 1.42 1.64 -26.77
C LEU A 274 2.93 1.89 -26.62
N GLN A 275 3.52 1.63 -25.43
CA GLN A 275 4.97 1.71 -25.23
C GLN A 275 5.75 0.75 -26.13
N ILE A 276 5.29 -0.51 -26.23
CA ILE A 276 5.93 -1.51 -27.11
C ILE A 276 5.76 -1.09 -28.58
N ALA A 277 4.59 -0.60 -28.98
CA ALA A 277 4.37 -0.11 -30.33
C ALA A 277 5.32 1.05 -30.68
N GLU A 278 5.48 2.04 -29.79
CA GLU A 278 6.44 3.13 -29.99
C GLU A 278 7.87 2.60 -30.12
N LYS A 279 8.28 1.67 -29.25
CA LYS A 279 9.60 1.05 -29.32
C LYS A 279 9.83 0.34 -30.65
N LEU A 280 8.84 -0.40 -31.15
CA LEU A 280 8.92 -1.09 -32.43
C LEU A 280 8.91 -0.11 -33.61
N ILE A 281 8.25 1.04 -33.49
CA ILE A 281 8.32 2.12 -34.49
C ILE A 281 9.73 2.75 -34.49
N ALA A 282 10.28 3.04 -33.31
CA ALA A 282 11.61 3.61 -33.16
C ALA A 282 12.73 2.67 -33.65
N ALA A 283 12.51 1.36 -33.56
CA ALA A 283 13.40 0.33 -34.08
C ALA A 283 13.16 0.00 -35.57
N GLU A 284 12.30 0.75 -36.27
CA GLU A 284 11.92 0.56 -37.68
C GLU A 284 11.23 -0.80 -38.00
N ASN A 285 10.86 -1.54 -36.96
CA ASN A 285 10.10 -2.80 -37.07
C ASN A 285 8.63 -2.55 -37.43
N PHE A 286 8.09 -1.40 -37.02
CA PHE A 286 6.77 -0.92 -37.41
C PHE A 286 6.88 0.36 -38.24
N ARG A 287 6.12 0.40 -39.32
CA ARG A 287 5.99 1.58 -40.17
C ARG A 287 4.60 2.18 -40.01
N LEU A 288 4.54 3.46 -39.61
CA LEU A 288 3.29 4.21 -39.59
C LEU A 288 3.01 4.80 -40.97
N MET A 289 1.88 4.43 -41.55
CA MET A 289 1.45 4.95 -42.84
C MET A 289 0.88 6.38 -42.73
N PRO A 290 0.79 7.13 -43.83
CA PRO A 290 0.11 8.43 -43.85
C PRO A 290 -1.35 8.30 -43.39
N LEU A 291 -1.90 9.38 -42.82
CA LEU A 291 -3.33 9.45 -42.47
C LEU A 291 -4.18 9.27 -43.74
N PRO A 292 -5.30 8.52 -43.70
CA PRO A 292 -6.19 8.39 -44.85
C PRO A 292 -6.80 9.75 -45.22
N GLU A 293 -6.90 10.06 -46.52
CA GLU A 293 -7.56 11.29 -46.99
C GLU A 293 -9.00 11.38 -46.45
N GLY A 294 -9.34 12.51 -45.83
CA GLY A 294 -10.64 12.73 -45.17
C GLY A 294 -10.62 12.56 -43.64
N HIS A 295 -9.58 11.96 -43.06
CA HIS A 295 -9.36 12.03 -41.62
C HIS A 295 -8.61 13.33 -41.32
N SER A 296 -9.36 14.40 -41.03
CA SER A 296 -8.78 15.52 -40.29
C SER A 296 -8.15 14.91 -39.05
N ALA A 297 -6.87 15.19 -38.77
CA ALA A 297 -6.33 14.94 -37.44
C ALA A 297 -7.37 15.54 -36.50
N ALA A 298 -8.07 14.70 -35.73
CA ALA A 298 -8.96 15.20 -34.71
C ALA A 298 -8.08 16.18 -33.94
N THR A 299 -8.44 17.46 -33.96
CA THR A 299 -7.72 18.48 -33.21
C THR A 299 -7.51 17.84 -31.85
N PRO A 300 -6.25 17.57 -31.42
CA PRO A 300 -6.01 16.81 -30.20
C PRO A 300 -6.92 17.43 -29.17
N ALA A 301 -7.89 16.66 -28.65
CA ALA A 301 -8.92 17.17 -27.76
C ALA A 301 -8.20 18.12 -26.83
N SER A 302 -8.52 19.42 -26.97
CA SER A 302 -7.64 20.49 -26.51
C SER A 302 -7.32 20.15 -25.08
N ALA A 303 -6.05 19.78 -24.81
CA ALA A 303 -5.68 19.05 -23.60
C ALA A 303 -6.47 19.64 -22.45
N PRO A 304 -7.34 18.87 -21.76
CA PRO A 304 -8.29 19.42 -20.80
C PRO A 304 -7.46 20.35 -19.95
N LEU A 305 -7.76 21.65 -20.07
CA LEU A 305 -6.85 22.75 -19.78
C LEU A 305 -6.33 22.44 -18.38
N ILE A 306 -5.11 21.86 -18.28
CA ILE A 306 -4.69 21.22 -17.03
C ILE A 306 -4.85 22.33 -16.03
N ASP A 307 -5.78 22.14 -15.08
CA ASP A 307 -6.07 23.16 -14.11
C ASP A 307 -4.70 23.60 -13.61
N PRO A 308 -4.30 24.87 -13.83
CA PRO A 308 -2.96 25.32 -13.49
C PRO A 308 -2.61 24.92 -12.05
N LEU A 309 -3.65 24.85 -11.20
CA LEU A 309 -3.62 24.35 -9.84
C LEU A 309 -3.18 22.89 -9.73
N PHE A 310 -3.83 21.98 -10.46
CA PHE A 310 -3.48 20.55 -10.47
C PHE A 310 -2.11 20.29 -11.10
N GLY A 311 -1.76 21.01 -12.17
CA GLY A 311 -0.44 20.92 -12.79
C GLY A 311 0.69 21.31 -11.82
N ALA A 312 0.51 22.40 -11.10
CA ALA A 312 1.44 22.86 -10.07
C ALA A 312 1.49 21.89 -8.86
N TYR A 313 0.35 21.36 -8.42
CA TYR A 313 0.28 20.36 -7.35
C TYR A 313 1.10 19.11 -7.70
N LYS A 314 0.89 18.56 -8.90
CA LYS A 314 1.59 17.37 -9.39
C LYS A 314 3.11 17.58 -9.49
N GLN A 315 3.55 18.76 -9.92
CA GLN A 315 4.97 19.10 -9.95
C GLN A 315 5.57 19.14 -8.54
N ALA A 316 4.89 19.79 -7.59
CA ALA A 316 5.32 19.84 -6.21
C ALA A 316 5.33 18.44 -5.56
N PHE A 317 4.28 17.64 -5.75
CA PHE A 317 4.16 16.27 -5.26
C PHE A 317 5.30 15.38 -5.79
N LYS A 318 5.57 15.41 -7.11
CA LYS A 318 6.67 14.65 -7.72
C LYS A 318 8.03 15.02 -7.12
N MET A 319 8.26 16.29 -6.80
CA MET A 319 9.49 16.72 -6.13
C MET A 319 9.53 16.24 -4.67
N LEU A 320 8.42 16.31 -3.95
CA LEU A 320 8.31 15.90 -2.55
C LEU A 320 8.56 14.41 -2.32
N ILE A 321 8.06 13.55 -3.19
CA ILE A 321 8.24 12.08 -3.07
C ILE A 321 9.64 11.61 -3.51
N ARG A 322 10.35 12.40 -4.32
CA ARG A 322 11.68 12.05 -4.86
C ARG A 322 12.84 12.53 -4.00
N THR A 323 12.59 13.35 -2.98
CA THR A 323 13.64 13.96 -2.17
C THR A 323 13.40 13.80 -0.68
N ALA A 324 14.43 13.33 0.04
CA ALA A 324 14.42 13.26 1.49
C ALA A 324 14.85 14.58 2.16
N GLU A 325 15.41 15.53 1.39
CA GLU A 325 15.93 16.79 1.92
C GLU A 325 14.80 17.78 2.23
N VAL A 326 14.71 18.22 3.50
CA VAL A 326 13.71 19.19 3.98
C VAL A 326 13.74 20.49 3.18
N VAL A 327 14.92 20.96 2.79
CA VAL A 327 15.08 22.20 2.00
C VAL A 327 14.38 22.08 0.64
N LYS A 328 14.64 20.99 -0.10
CA LYS A 328 14.01 20.73 -1.40
C LYS A 328 12.50 20.51 -1.29
N LYS A 329 12.06 19.91 -0.19
CA LYS A 329 10.63 19.76 0.11
C LYS A 329 9.94 21.11 0.31
N VAL A 330 10.55 21.99 1.08
CA VAL A 330 10.05 23.37 1.30
C VAL A 330 10.07 24.16 -0.01
N GLU A 331 11.10 24.01 -0.84
CA GLU A 331 11.17 24.65 -2.17
C GLU A 331 10.04 24.20 -3.09
N ALA A 332 9.70 22.90 -3.10
CA ALA A 332 8.59 22.36 -3.88
C ALA A 332 7.24 22.98 -3.47
N VAL A 333 6.98 23.09 -2.17
CA VAL A 333 5.74 23.71 -1.65
C VAL A 333 5.71 25.21 -1.88
N ILE A 334 6.84 25.91 -1.75
CA ILE A 334 6.95 27.33 -2.14
C ILE A 334 6.65 27.50 -3.64
N GLY A 335 7.13 26.59 -4.48
CA GLY A 335 6.86 26.57 -5.92
C GLY A 335 5.36 26.49 -6.23
N PHE A 336 4.63 25.62 -5.52
CA PHE A 336 3.18 25.55 -5.59
C PHE A 336 2.51 26.86 -5.12
N CYS A 337 2.87 27.34 -3.92
CA CYS A 337 2.20 28.49 -3.31
C CYS A 337 2.40 29.79 -4.09
N LYS A 338 3.54 29.98 -4.76
CA LYS A 338 3.83 31.17 -5.57
C LYS A 338 2.82 31.44 -6.69
N ASN A 339 2.12 30.41 -7.14
CA ASN A 339 1.19 30.52 -8.25
C ASN A 339 -0.22 30.95 -7.82
N PHE A 340 -0.57 30.77 -6.53
CA PHE A 340 -1.96 30.87 -6.06
C PHE A 340 -2.17 31.66 -4.76
N TYR A 341 -1.12 31.99 -4.02
CA TYR A 341 -1.21 32.76 -2.78
C TYR A 341 -0.66 34.17 -2.97
N ASP A 342 -1.24 35.16 -2.28
CA ASP A 342 -0.79 36.55 -2.32
C ASP A 342 0.45 36.76 -1.45
N GLY A 343 0.63 35.92 -0.43
CA GLY A 343 1.78 35.97 0.46
C GLY A 343 2.18 34.63 1.04
N ILE A 344 3.49 34.47 1.22
CA ILE A 344 4.14 33.30 1.84
C ILE A 344 5.11 33.82 2.90
N LEU A 345 4.96 33.35 4.13
CA LEU A 345 5.82 33.68 5.26
C LEU A 345 6.50 32.40 5.76
N ILE A 346 7.82 32.45 5.90
CA ILE A 346 8.61 31.39 6.53
C ILE A 346 9.11 31.96 7.84
N LEU A 347 8.50 31.52 8.94
CA LEU A 347 8.80 32.01 10.28
C LEU A 347 9.73 31.02 10.98
N THR A 348 10.80 31.51 11.58
CA THR A 348 11.75 30.72 12.35
C THR A 348 11.74 31.19 13.79
N ALA A 349 11.41 30.27 14.69
CA ALA A 349 11.42 30.48 16.13
C ALA A 349 12.61 29.76 16.79
N ARG A 350 13.16 30.38 17.82
CA ARG A 350 14.11 29.76 18.76
C ARG A 350 13.42 29.72 20.13
N GLY A 351 13.12 28.51 20.61
CA GLY A 351 12.18 28.34 21.72
C GLY A 351 10.79 28.88 21.34
N GLN A 352 10.17 29.69 22.20
CA GLN A 352 8.87 30.32 21.93
C GLN A 352 8.96 31.61 21.11
N GLN A 353 10.16 32.16 20.90
CA GLN A 353 10.33 33.48 20.27
C GLN A 353 10.57 33.36 18.78
N ILE A 354 9.77 34.04 17.97
CA ILE A 354 9.97 34.16 16.53
C ILE A 354 11.06 35.22 16.28
N VAL A 355 12.24 34.74 15.89
CA VAL A 355 13.45 35.56 15.75
C VAL A 355 13.71 36.02 14.33
N HIS A 356 13.10 35.33 13.35
CA HIS A 356 13.30 35.60 11.94
C HIS A 356 12.04 35.26 11.13
N CYS A 357 11.71 36.10 10.16
CA CYS A 357 10.66 35.82 9.18
C CYS A 357 11.14 36.22 7.80
N LYS A 358 11.04 35.31 6.83
CA LYS A 358 11.19 35.61 5.41
C LYS A 358 9.80 35.74 4.80
N ALA A 359 9.43 36.95 4.41
CA ALA A 359 8.16 37.26 3.76
C ALA A 359 8.36 37.36 2.24
N ILE A 360 7.52 36.65 1.50
CA ILE A 360 7.43 36.69 0.04
C ILE A 360 6.03 37.17 -0.29
N THR A 361 5.91 38.35 -0.89
CA THR A 361 4.63 38.94 -1.32
C THR A 361 4.56 38.92 -2.84
N ILE A 362 3.40 38.55 -3.37
CA ILE A 362 3.14 38.43 -4.79
C ILE A 362 2.14 39.55 -5.15
N GLU A 363 2.61 40.57 -5.86
CA GLU A 363 1.77 41.72 -6.23
C GLU A 363 0.90 41.40 -7.46
N ARG A 364 -0.16 42.19 -7.68
CA ARG A 364 -1.04 42.08 -8.86
C ARG A 364 -0.23 42.35 -10.14
N GLY A 365 0.15 41.28 -10.84
CA GLY A 365 1.13 41.29 -11.93
C GLY A 365 2.24 40.23 -11.81
N ARG A 366 2.25 39.44 -10.72
CA ARG A 366 3.24 38.40 -10.39
C ARG A 366 4.67 38.90 -10.18
N SER A 367 4.87 40.20 -9.90
CA SER A 367 6.13 40.68 -9.33
C SER A 367 6.29 40.12 -7.91
N ILE A 368 7.43 39.48 -7.66
CA ILE A 368 7.76 38.87 -6.37
C ILE A 368 8.61 39.85 -5.56
N ARG A 369 8.12 40.26 -4.39
CA ARG A 369 8.87 41.07 -3.42
C ARG A 369 9.26 40.19 -2.22
N GLN A 370 10.54 40.21 -1.85
CA GLN A 370 11.04 39.49 -0.67
C GLN A 370 11.52 40.48 0.40
N ARG A 371 11.13 40.26 1.65
CA ARG A 371 11.60 41.01 2.81
C ARG A 371 11.98 40.05 3.93
N SER A 372 13.04 40.36 4.65
CA SER A 372 13.47 39.58 5.82
C SER A 372 13.38 40.46 7.06
N PHE A 373 12.70 39.95 8.07
CA PHE A 373 12.54 40.58 9.37
C PHE A 373 13.39 39.81 10.38
N LYS A 374 14.21 40.51 11.17
CA LYS A 374 15.08 39.94 12.21
C LYS A 374 14.82 40.64 13.54
N GLY A 375 14.84 39.90 14.64
CA GLY A 375 14.59 40.43 15.99
C GLY A 375 13.33 39.82 16.62
N ASN A 376 12.79 40.46 17.65
CA ASN A 376 11.59 39.97 18.34
C ASN A 376 10.32 40.30 17.52
N ILE A 377 9.90 39.36 16.68
CA ILE A 377 8.71 39.48 15.84
C ILE A 377 7.44 39.18 16.65
N GLY A 378 7.52 38.24 17.57
CA GLY A 378 6.42 37.81 18.43
C GLY A 378 6.71 36.44 19.05
N ALA A 379 5.82 35.97 19.91
CA ALA A 379 5.99 34.71 20.62
C ALA A 379 4.87 33.72 20.30
N ILE A 380 5.21 32.44 20.11
CA ILE A 380 4.29 31.36 19.73
C ILE A 380 3.16 31.20 20.76
N ASP A 381 3.45 31.40 22.03
CA ASP A 381 2.50 31.30 23.16
C ASP A 381 1.54 32.49 23.26
N GLN A 382 1.80 33.58 22.55
CA GLN A 382 0.94 34.77 22.50
C GLN A 382 -0.09 34.73 21.36
N ASP A 383 0.00 33.74 20.47
CA ASP A 383 -0.95 33.54 19.38
C ASP A 383 -1.56 32.13 19.46
N PRO A 384 -2.87 32.00 19.74
CA PRO A 384 -3.52 30.71 19.96
C PRO A 384 -3.40 29.72 18.79
N VAL A 385 -3.35 30.24 17.55
CA VAL A 385 -3.27 29.38 16.36
C VAL A 385 -1.85 28.86 16.20
N PHE A 386 -0.83 29.71 16.37
CA PHE A 386 0.57 29.27 16.39
C PHE A 386 0.85 28.30 17.55
N GLN A 387 0.33 28.58 18.75
CA GLN A 387 0.47 27.69 19.90
C GLN A 387 -0.14 26.31 19.62
N THR A 388 -1.34 26.29 19.03
CA THR A 388 -2.02 25.04 18.67
C THR A 388 -1.21 24.27 17.64
N VAL A 389 -0.85 24.88 16.51
CA VAL A 389 -0.07 24.23 15.44
C VAL A 389 1.31 23.75 15.95
N HIS A 390 1.96 24.52 16.82
CA HIS A 390 3.24 24.15 17.44
C HIS A 390 3.12 22.92 18.35
N LYS A 391 2.03 22.84 19.12
CA LYS A 391 1.75 21.77 20.08
C LYS A 391 1.24 20.51 19.40
N THR A 392 0.31 20.64 18.46
CA THR A 392 -0.40 19.53 17.84
C THR A 392 0.25 19.01 16.59
N GLY A 393 1.28 19.68 16.04
CA GLY A 393 1.95 19.27 14.80
C GLY A 393 1.05 19.26 13.57
N ILE A 394 -0.23 19.63 13.69
CA ILE A 394 -1.22 19.63 12.62
C ILE A 394 -1.35 21.06 12.08
N GLY A 395 -1.32 21.20 10.75
CA GLY A 395 -1.50 22.48 10.09
C GLY A 395 -2.92 23.03 10.24
N PHE A 396 -3.05 24.36 10.31
CA PHE A 396 -4.32 25.06 10.26
C PHE A 396 -4.67 25.45 8.83
N PHE A 397 -5.92 25.25 8.43
CA PHE A 397 -6.47 25.70 7.15
C PHE A 397 -7.82 26.38 7.41
N GLY A 398 -8.02 27.58 6.86
CA GLY A 398 -9.27 28.28 7.09
C GLY A 398 -9.26 29.72 6.59
N LYS A 399 -10.19 30.53 7.10
CA LYS A 399 -10.23 31.96 6.80
C LYS A 399 -9.06 32.70 7.45
N THR A 400 -8.67 33.83 6.86
CA THR A 400 -7.72 34.75 7.51
C THR A 400 -8.24 35.13 8.91
N PHE A 401 -7.34 35.13 9.89
CA PHE A 401 -7.64 35.42 11.28
C PHE A 401 -6.72 36.55 11.80
N PRO A 402 -7.15 37.32 12.81
CA PRO A 402 -6.30 38.33 13.42
C PRO A 402 -5.11 37.68 14.16
N SER A 403 -3.89 38.13 13.88
CA SER A 403 -2.67 37.57 14.49
C SER A 403 -1.62 38.65 14.71
N SER A 404 -1.28 38.88 15.98
CA SER A 404 -0.28 39.88 16.37
C SER A 404 1.12 39.61 15.83
N ILE A 405 1.40 38.35 15.45
CA ILE A 405 2.65 37.91 14.82
C ILE A 405 2.64 38.25 13.34
N ILE A 406 1.55 37.89 12.64
CA ILE A 406 1.43 38.07 11.19
C ILE A 406 1.29 39.55 10.83
N ASP A 407 0.50 40.30 11.59
CA ASP A 407 0.22 41.73 11.36
C ASP A 407 1.48 42.62 11.42
N ARG A 408 2.55 42.15 12.09
CA ARG A 408 3.84 42.85 12.18
C ARG A 408 4.73 42.66 10.94
N VAL A 409 4.52 41.59 10.17
CA VAL A 409 5.39 41.19 9.05
C VAL A 409 4.69 41.20 7.70
N ALA A 410 3.36 41.15 7.68
CA ALA A 410 2.57 41.15 6.45
C ALA A 410 1.20 41.83 6.66
N GLN A 411 0.66 42.38 5.58
CA GLN A 411 -0.73 42.86 5.54
C GLN A 411 -1.59 41.75 4.92
N THR A 412 -2.41 41.09 5.73
CA THR A 412 -3.35 40.06 5.25
C THR A 412 -4.67 40.68 4.79
N PRO A 413 -5.32 40.11 3.76
CA PRO A 413 -6.62 40.60 3.31
C PRO A 413 -7.70 40.41 4.38
N PRO A 414 -8.65 41.37 4.52
CA PRO A 414 -9.71 41.33 5.52
C PRO A 414 -10.72 40.20 5.27
N ALA A 415 -10.80 39.69 4.04
CA ALA A 415 -11.55 38.50 3.68
C ALA A 415 -10.70 37.67 2.71
N GLY A 416 -10.32 36.46 3.14
CA GLY A 416 -9.47 35.56 2.38
C GLY A 416 -9.30 34.21 3.07
N GLU A 417 -8.50 33.35 2.48
CA GLU A 417 -8.12 32.04 3.02
C GLU A 417 -6.64 32.04 3.42
N CYS A 418 -6.30 31.32 4.49
CA CYS A 418 -4.93 31.15 4.95
C CYS A 418 -4.64 29.73 5.44
N ALA A 419 -3.36 29.36 5.45
CA ALA A 419 -2.91 28.10 6.04
C ALA A 419 -1.63 28.33 6.85
N LEU A 420 -1.52 27.68 8.00
CA LEU A 420 -0.36 27.69 8.88
C LEU A 420 0.14 26.25 9.07
N LEU A 421 1.32 25.91 8.55
CA LEU A 421 1.88 24.55 8.57
C LEU A 421 3.17 24.51 9.39
N PRO A 422 3.39 23.48 10.21
CA PRO A 422 4.70 23.23 10.80
C PRO A 422 5.60 22.56 9.76
N ILE A 423 6.79 23.13 9.53
CA ILE A 423 7.82 22.55 8.63
C ILE A 423 8.88 21.79 9.44
N LEU A 424 9.32 22.38 10.55
CA LEU A 424 10.35 21.83 11.41
C LEU A 424 9.94 22.11 12.85
N ASN A 425 9.98 21.10 13.71
CA ASN A 425 9.60 21.23 15.10
C ASN A 425 10.67 20.54 15.96
N GLN A 426 11.83 21.18 16.09
CA GLN A 426 12.96 20.70 16.89
C GLN A 426 13.14 21.57 18.14
N PRO A 427 13.69 21.03 19.25
CA PRO A 427 13.81 21.76 20.52
C PRO A 427 14.53 23.12 20.43
N GLN A 428 15.49 23.25 19.50
CA GLN A 428 16.27 24.49 19.35
C GLN A 428 15.72 25.44 18.28
N ILE A 429 15.03 24.91 17.26
CA ILE A 429 14.55 25.67 16.11
C ILE A 429 13.22 25.09 15.64
N THR A 430 12.19 25.94 15.65
CA THR A 430 10.88 25.64 15.07
C THR A 430 10.68 26.50 13.83
N MET A 431 10.16 25.93 12.76
CA MET A 431 9.80 26.67 11.54
C MET A 431 8.33 26.47 11.18
N PHE A 432 7.67 27.58 10.89
CA PHE A 432 6.30 27.61 10.38
C PHE A 432 6.26 28.16 8.96
N PHE A 433 5.31 27.64 8.21
CA PHE A 433 4.92 28.12 6.91
C PHE A 433 3.54 28.76 7.03
N TYR A 434 3.41 30.05 6.74
CA TYR A 434 2.11 30.70 6.68
C TYR A 434 1.87 31.22 5.27
N VAL A 435 0.69 30.93 4.72
CA VAL A 435 0.28 31.43 3.40
C VAL A 435 -1.10 32.03 3.47
N PHE A 436 -1.36 33.04 2.64
CA PHE A 436 -2.67 33.68 2.57
C PHE A 436 -3.01 34.15 1.16
N THR A 437 -4.29 34.21 0.86
CA THR A 437 -4.83 34.70 -0.41
C THR A 437 -6.17 35.38 -0.19
N GLY A 438 -6.39 36.52 -0.86
CA GLY A 438 -7.67 37.20 -0.95
C GLY A 438 -8.47 36.77 -2.19
N ALA A 439 -7.91 35.90 -3.03
CA ALA A 439 -8.60 35.34 -4.19
C ALA A 439 -9.72 34.39 -3.74
N GLN A 440 -10.87 34.48 -4.40
CA GLN A 440 -12.00 33.57 -4.20
C GLN A 440 -12.01 32.53 -5.32
N TYR A 441 -12.06 31.26 -4.95
CA TYR A 441 -12.12 30.13 -5.87
C TYR A 441 -13.53 29.54 -5.87
N GLY A 442 -14.10 29.32 -7.06
CA GLY A 442 -15.46 28.78 -7.23
C GLY A 442 -15.58 27.25 -7.12
N GLY A 443 -14.55 26.56 -6.61
CA GLY A 443 -14.39 25.10 -6.61
C GLY A 443 -13.25 24.65 -5.68
N LEU A 444 -12.45 23.63 -6.06
CA LEU A 444 -11.25 23.23 -5.31
C LEU A 444 -10.27 24.41 -5.23
N SER A 445 -10.11 24.95 -4.02
CA SER A 445 -9.15 26.02 -3.78
C SER A 445 -7.73 25.46 -3.61
N PRO A 446 -6.69 26.28 -3.79
CA PRO A 446 -5.31 25.91 -3.51
C PRO A 446 -5.06 25.37 -2.11
N HIS A 447 -5.96 25.63 -1.14
CA HIS A 447 -5.88 25.06 0.20
C HIS A 447 -6.04 23.55 0.22
N HIS A 448 -6.93 22.99 -0.60
CA HIS A 448 -7.18 21.55 -0.63
C HIS A 448 -5.93 20.79 -1.10
N TYR A 449 -5.27 21.30 -2.14
CA TYR A 449 -4.01 20.73 -2.62
C TYR A 449 -2.85 20.99 -1.68
N LEU A 450 -2.78 22.17 -1.05
CA LEU A 450 -1.76 22.47 -0.05
C LEU A 450 -1.90 21.58 1.18
N GLU A 451 -3.12 21.26 1.59
CA GLU A 451 -3.41 20.31 2.66
C GLU A 451 -2.83 18.94 2.34
N LEU A 452 -3.09 18.41 1.15
CA LEU A 452 -2.49 17.15 0.69
C LEU A 452 -0.95 17.20 0.66
N LEU A 453 -0.35 18.29 0.17
CA LEU A 453 1.11 18.45 0.16
C LEU A 453 1.69 18.60 1.58
N SER A 454 0.91 19.14 2.53
CA SER A 454 1.37 19.39 3.90
C SER A 454 1.75 18.10 4.62
N TRP A 455 1.01 17.00 4.38
CA TRP A 455 1.32 15.67 4.92
C TRP A 455 2.73 15.17 4.56
N LEU A 456 3.32 15.64 3.47
CA LEU A 456 4.63 15.21 2.99
C LEU A 456 5.79 16.09 3.51
N ILE A 457 5.47 17.27 4.04
CA ILE A 457 6.44 18.27 4.53
C ILE A 457 6.40 18.47 6.05
N THR A 458 5.29 18.14 6.70
CA THR A 458 5.13 18.31 8.14
C THR A 458 5.84 17.19 8.90
N PRO A 459 6.62 17.48 9.96
CA PRO A 459 7.26 16.45 10.77
C PRO A 459 6.18 15.56 11.38
N ALA A 460 6.27 14.24 11.19
CA ALA A 460 5.30 13.25 11.70
C ALA A 460 5.30 13.09 13.25
N ASP A 461 5.79 14.10 13.97
CA ASP A 461 6.11 14.08 15.38
C ASP A 461 5.30 15.16 16.10
N LYS A 462 4.25 14.70 16.79
CA LYS A 462 3.26 15.39 17.63
C LYS A 462 1.88 15.28 16.99
N VAL A 463 1.15 14.21 17.30
CA VAL A 463 -0.26 14.28 17.70
C VAL A 463 -0.33 13.35 18.91
N PHE A 464 -0.83 13.86 20.03
CA PHE A 464 -0.80 13.33 21.40
C PHE A 464 0.51 13.51 22.18
N SER A 465 0.40 14.29 23.24
CA SER A 465 1.33 14.36 24.37
C SER A 465 0.48 14.39 25.64
N PRO A 466 0.96 13.78 26.74
CA PRO A 466 0.91 14.51 27.99
C PRO A 466 2.28 14.57 28.70
N ALA A 467 2.53 15.77 29.24
CA ALA A 467 3.38 16.16 30.38
C ALA A 467 4.92 16.04 30.29
N GLU A 468 5.53 17.22 30.06
CA GLU A 468 6.64 17.92 30.74
C GLU A 468 7.77 17.21 31.54
N PRO A 469 8.95 17.87 31.66
CA PRO A 469 10.23 17.31 31.21
C PRO A 469 11.21 16.98 32.34
N ILE A 470 12.15 16.07 32.07
CA ILE A 470 13.39 15.93 32.85
C ILE A 470 14.51 16.64 32.07
N GLU A 471 15.14 17.59 32.75
CA GLU A 471 16.27 18.38 32.28
C GLU A 471 17.46 17.50 31.89
N THR A 472 18.12 17.82 30.78
CA THR A 472 19.43 17.28 30.45
C THR A 472 20.43 18.41 30.32
N HIS A 473 21.36 18.47 31.27
CA HIS A 473 22.61 19.20 31.16
C HIS A 473 23.37 18.76 29.91
N ALA A 474 23.90 19.75 29.20
CA ALA A 474 24.80 19.57 28.06
C ALA A 474 26.19 19.13 28.53
N ALA A 475 26.78 18.17 27.83
CA ALA A 475 28.23 18.03 27.61
C ALA A 475 28.42 17.23 26.32
N GLN A 476 28.82 17.90 25.24
CA GLN A 476 30.19 17.95 24.71
C GLN A 476 30.54 16.72 23.86
N HIS A 477 30.73 17.01 22.57
CA HIS A 477 31.38 16.13 21.61
C HIS A 477 32.83 15.93 22.03
N ASP A 478 33.21 14.68 22.25
CA ASP A 478 34.59 14.23 22.08
C ASP A 478 34.61 13.12 21.02
N SER A 479 35.52 13.28 20.07
CA SER A 479 35.87 12.29 19.07
C SER A 479 36.86 11.27 19.65
N ALA A 480 36.80 10.04 19.13
CA ALA A 480 37.81 8.97 19.15
C ALA A 480 37.52 7.76 20.06
N ALA A 481 37.75 6.59 19.46
CA ALA A 481 37.64 5.21 19.95
C ALA A 481 36.23 4.61 20.05
N ALA A 482 36.00 3.51 19.31
CA ALA A 482 34.87 2.62 19.51
C ALA A 482 34.84 2.16 20.98
N PRO A 483 33.74 2.40 21.73
CA PRO A 483 33.77 2.14 23.16
C PRO A 483 33.58 0.66 23.42
N GLN A 484 34.57 0.03 24.07
CA GLN A 484 34.51 -1.30 24.70
C GLN A 484 33.46 -1.41 25.84
N GLY A 485 32.39 -0.60 25.80
CA GLY A 485 31.31 -0.56 26.79
C GLY A 485 29.90 -0.31 26.22
N ALA A 486 29.74 -0.13 24.90
CA ALA A 486 28.42 0.02 24.29
C ALA A 486 27.56 -1.25 24.44
N ILE A 487 28.17 -2.43 24.36
CA ILE A 487 27.52 -3.73 24.59
C ILE A 487 27.06 -3.86 26.03
N ALA A 488 27.94 -3.60 27.00
CA ALA A 488 27.59 -3.69 28.42
C ALA A 488 26.39 -2.78 28.76
N GLN A 489 26.32 -1.61 28.13
CA GLN A 489 25.17 -0.72 28.23
C GLN A 489 23.91 -1.28 27.54
N LEU A 490 24.01 -1.89 26.36
CA LEU A 490 22.86 -2.49 25.69
C LEU A 490 22.36 -3.76 26.40
N VAL A 491 23.28 -4.62 26.85
CA VAL A 491 23.01 -5.83 27.62
C VAL A 491 22.39 -5.50 28.98
N ALA A 492 22.89 -4.48 29.69
CA ALA A 492 22.27 -3.99 30.92
C ALA A 492 20.83 -3.47 30.68
N ARG A 493 20.54 -3.00 29.46
CA ARG A 493 19.23 -2.49 29.05
C ARG A 493 18.35 -3.53 28.37
N ILE A 494 18.80 -4.79 28.21
CA ILE A 494 17.94 -5.89 27.77
C ILE A 494 16.73 -6.04 28.71
N GLU A 495 16.87 -5.67 29.99
CA GLU A 495 15.74 -5.62 30.92
C GLU A 495 14.64 -4.62 30.51
N GLU A 496 14.98 -3.55 29.78
CA GLU A 496 14.03 -2.57 29.23
C GLU A 496 13.20 -3.14 28.06
N LEU A 497 13.66 -4.24 27.44
CA LEU A 497 12.91 -4.86 26.35
C LEU A 497 11.64 -5.52 26.89
N PRO A 498 10.50 -5.28 26.22
CA PRO A 498 9.21 -5.78 26.69
C PRO A 498 9.22 -7.31 26.77
N PRO A 499 8.63 -7.90 27.82
CA PRO A 499 8.44 -9.35 27.87
C PRO A 499 7.41 -9.78 26.84
N LEU A 500 7.46 -11.05 26.40
CA LEU A 500 6.39 -11.68 25.62
C LEU A 500 5.02 -11.44 26.28
N PRO A 501 3.94 -11.20 25.50
CA PRO A 501 2.62 -11.01 26.08
C PRO A 501 2.23 -12.23 26.92
N SER A 502 1.59 -12.03 28.08
CA SER A 502 1.26 -13.10 29.01
C SER A 502 0.41 -14.20 28.38
N THR A 503 -0.54 -13.84 27.51
CA THR A 503 -1.36 -14.77 26.72
C THR A 503 -0.50 -15.67 25.82
N ALA A 504 0.51 -15.11 25.16
CA ALA A 504 1.40 -15.85 24.28
C ALA A 504 2.32 -16.77 25.09
N SER A 505 2.99 -16.22 26.12
CA SER A 505 3.87 -17.00 27.00
C SER A 505 3.13 -18.18 27.66
N ARG A 506 1.91 -17.93 28.16
CA ARG A 506 1.08 -18.97 28.78
C ARG A 506 0.63 -20.02 27.77
N SER A 507 0.22 -19.60 26.57
CA SER A 507 -0.18 -20.54 25.51
C SER A 507 0.99 -21.42 25.06
N LEU A 508 2.19 -20.85 24.93
CA LEU A 508 3.41 -21.59 24.59
C LEU A 508 3.79 -22.62 25.67
N GLN A 509 3.62 -22.29 26.95
CA GLN A 509 3.81 -23.23 28.06
C GLN A 509 2.82 -24.39 27.96
N LEU A 510 1.53 -24.10 27.82
CA LEU A 510 0.46 -25.09 27.71
C LEU A 510 0.65 -26.00 26.49
N LEU A 511 1.10 -25.45 25.36
CA LEU A 511 1.38 -26.22 24.13
C LEU A 511 2.68 -27.03 24.21
N SER A 512 3.54 -26.78 25.19
CA SER A 512 4.79 -27.53 25.38
C SER A 512 4.64 -28.69 26.36
N ASP A 513 3.53 -28.75 27.08
CA ASP A 513 3.17 -29.85 27.98
C ASP A 513 2.22 -30.82 27.25
N PRO A 514 2.66 -32.04 26.92
CA PRO A 514 1.84 -33.02 26.18
C PRO A 514 0.60 -33.48 26.97
N GLU A 515 0.57 -33.32 28.29
CA GLU A 515 -0.56 -33.70 29.14
C GLU A 515 -1.64 -32.61 29.22
N THR A 516 -1.37 -31.41 28.68
CA THR A 516 -2.31 -30.30 28.75
C THR A 516 -3.47 -30.48 27.77
N PRO A 517 -4.73 -30.40 28.23
CA PRO A 517 -5.89 -30.45 27.34
C PRO A 517 -5.92 -29.26 26.37
N MET A 518 -6.24 -29.51 25.10
CA MET A 518 -6.34 -28.45 24.08
C MET A 518 -7.37 -27.37 24.43
N GLU A 519 -8.38 -27.69 25.25
CA GLU A 519 -9.35 -26.73 25.77
C GLU A 519 -8.70 -25.64 26.65
N SER A 520 -7.65 -25.98 27.41
CA SER A 520 -6.88 -25.04 28.22
C SER A 520 -6.10 -24.05 27.35
N VAL A 521 -5.57 -24.54 26.22
CA VAL A 521 -4.90 -23.71 25.19
C VAL A 521 -5.93 -22.79 24.54
N GLU A 522 -7.08 -23.33 24.12
CA GLU A 522 -8.18 -22.56 23.54
C GLU A 522 -8.64 -21.43 24.47
N LYS A 523 -8.91 -21.73 25.75
CA LYS A 523 -9.32 -20.72 26.75
C LYS A 523 -8.29 -19.62 26.95
N THR A 524 -7.01 -19.97 26.88
CA THR A 524 -5.92 -18.99 27.04
C THR A 524 -5.85 -18.08 25.82
N ILE A 525 -5.87 -18.64 24.61
CA ILE A 525 -5.82 -17.87 23.35
C ILE A 525 -7.08 -17.00 23.17
N ALA A 526 -8.25 -17.51 23.58
CA ALA A 526 -9.54 -16.81 23.46
C ALA A 526 -9.59 -15.47 24.19
N GLN A 527 -8.67 -15.22 25.14
CA GLN A 527 -8.54 -13.96 25.86
C GLN A 527 -7.97 -12.83 24.97
N ASP A 528 -7.35 -13.17 23.84
CA ASP A 528 -6.77 -12.22 22.89
C ASP A 528 -7.48 -12.32 21.53
N GLN A 529 -8.47 -11.45 21.31
CA GLN A 529 -9.29 -11.45 20.10
C GLN A 529 -8.47 -11.25 18.81
N ALA A 530 -7.35 -10.51 18.87
CA ALA A 530 -6.49 -10.30 17.72
C ALA A 530 -5.69 -11.56 17.37
N LEU A 531 -5.22 -12.29 18.39
CA LEU A 531 -4.56 -13.58 18.21
C LEU A 531 -5.52 -14.65 17.69
N VAL A 532 -6.76 -14.68 18.20
CA VAL A 532 -7.85 -15.56 17.70
C VAL A 532 -8.11 -15.32 16.22
N ALA A 533 -8.32 -14.06 15.83
CA ALA A 533 -8.60 -13.70 14.45
C ALA A 533 -7.45 -14.10 13.52
N LYS A 534 -6.19 -13.92 13.95
CA LYS A 534 -5.01 -14.36 13.20
C LYS A 534 -4.94 -15.88 13.03
N ILE A 535 -5.16 -16.64 14.10
CA ILE A 535 -5.13 -18.12 14.04
C ILE A 535 -6.24 -18.64 13.11
N ILE A 536 -7.45 -18.06 13.17
CA ILE A 536 -8.55 -18.41 12.27
C ILE A 536 -8.20 -18.03 10.82
N LYS A 537 -7.68 -16.82 10.57
CA LYS A 537 -7.25 -16.37 9.23
C LYS A 537 -6.21 -17.33 8.64
N VAL A 538 -5.20 -17.68 9.42
CA VAL A 538 -4.12 -18.59 8.97
C VAL A 538 -4.62 -20.02 8.76
N SER A 539 -5.51 -20.54 9.60
CA SER A 539 -6.12 -21.87 9.39
C SER A 539 -6.95 -21.99 8.10
N ASN A 540 -7.29 -20.85 7.49
CA ASN A 540 -8.03 -20.73 6.23
C ASN A 540 -7.14 -20.32 5.05
N SER A 541 -5.85 -20.09 5.25
CA SER A 541 -4.95 -19.72 4.16
C SER A 541 -4.72 -20.89 3.22
N ALA A 542 -4.25 -20.61 2.00
CA ALA A 542 -3.95 -21.64 1.00
C ALA A 542 -2.98 -22.73 1.51
N LEU A 543 -2.17 -22.43 2.52
CA LEU A 543 -1.17 -23.35 3.07
C LEU A 543 -1.75 -24.36 4.08
N TYR A 544 -2.75 -23.97 4.87
CA TYR A 544 -3.33 -24.82 5.93
C TYR A 544 -4.81 -25.14 5.69
N GLY A 545 -5.41 -24.55 4.65
CA GLY A 545 -6.81 -24.71 4.30
C GLY A 545 -7.14 -26.15 3.93
N GLY A 546 -8.30 -26.62 4.39
CA GLY A 546 -8.96 -27.82 3.87
C GLY A 546 -10.11 -27.43 2.94
N PHE A 547 -10.83 -28.42 2.41
CA PHE A 547 -12.00 -28.22 1.54
C PHE A 547 -13.11 -27.33 2.17
N GLN A 548 -13.14 -27.19 3.49
CA GLN A 548 -14.08 -26.33 4.21
C GLN A 548 -13.37 -25.26 5.06
N LYS A 549 -13.91 -24.04 5.03
CA LYS A 549 -13.44 -22.92 5.86
C LYS A 549 -13.72 -23.17 7.34
N VAL A 550 -12.76 -22.83 8.19
CA VAL A 550 -12.84 -22.84 9.65
C VAL A 550 -13.42 -21.51 10.13
N ASN A 551 -14.41 -21.58 11.03
CA ASN A 551 -15.06 -20.41 11.64
C ASN A 551 -14.98 -20.39 13.17
N SER A 552 -14.25 -21.32 13.79
CA SER A 552 -14.08 -21.38 15.25
C SER A 552 -12.63 -21.63 15.64
N LEU A 553 -12.21 -21.06 16.78
CA LEU A 553 -10.86 -21.22 17.31
C LEU A 553 -10.54 -22.70 17.56
N ARG A 554 -11.45 -23.44 18.18
CA ARG A 554 -11.29 -24.89 18.41
C ARG A 554 -10.99 -25.68 17.14
N HIS A 555 -11.74 -25.42 16.07
CA HIS A 555 -11.53 -26.10 14.79
C HIS A 555 -10.22 -25.62 14.12
N ALA A 556 -9.84 -24.36 14.28
CA ALA A 556 -8.55 -23.85 13.80
C ALA A 556 -7.38 -24.54 14.50
N LEU A 557 -7.44 -24.62 15.82
CA LEU A 557 -6.45 -25.28 16.67
C LEU A 557 -6.33 -26.78 16.38
N THR A 558 -7.46 -27.45 16.13
CA THR A 558 -7.47 -28.87 15.76
C THR A 558 -6.85 -29.11 14.39
N ARG A 559 -7.15 -28.23 13.41
CA ARG A 559 -6.62 -28.32 12.05
C ARG A 559 -5.14 -28.04 11.99
N LEU A 560 -4.70 -26.99 12.65
CA LEU A 560 -3.29 -26.56 12.67
C LEU A 560 -2.44 -27.53 13.50
N GLY A 561 -3.03 -28.13 14.54
CA GLY A 561 -2.31 -28.94 15.52
C GLY A 561 -1.43 -28.11 16.44
N ALA A 562 -0.88 -28.76 17.48
CA ALA A 562 -0.14 -28.06 18.55
C ALA A 562 1.14 -27.38 18.05
N LYS A 563 1.90 -28.04 17.16
CA LYS A 563 3.17 -27.52 16.61
C LYS A 563 2.96 -26.22 15.82
N THR A 564 2.09 -26.24 14.82
CA THR A 564 1.78 -25.06 13.99
C THR A 564 1.14 -23.95 14.81
N THR A 565 0.25 -24.29 15.75
CA THR A 565 -0.34 -23.30 16.67
C THR A 565 0.74 -22.57 17.46
N LYS A 566 1.74 -23.30 17.97
CA LYS A 566 2.89 -22.74 18.69
C LYS A 566 3.66 -21.74 17.82
N SER A 567 3.96 -22.12 16.58
CA SER A 567 4.62 -21.24 15.60
C SER A 567 3.85 -19.94 15.35
N LEU A 568 2.52 -20.02 15.18
CA LEU A 568 1.69 -18.85 14.89
C LEU A 568 1.55 -17.90 16.06
N ILE A 569 1.40 -18.43 17.27
CA ILE A 569 1.35 -17.60 18.48
C ILE A 569 2.64 -16.82 18.64
N LEU A 570 3.78 -17.51 18.44
CA LEU A 570 5.08 -16.88 18.54
C LEU A 570 5.29 -15.83 17.45
N ALA A 571 5.01 -16.15 16.18
CA ALA A 571 5.12 -15.21 15.08
C ALA A 571 4.20 -13.99 15.26
N ALA A 572 2.95 -14.19 15.67
CA ALA A 572 1.99 -13.11 15.91
C ALA A 572 2.42 -12.20 17.08
N SER A 573 3.03 -12.78 18.11
CA SER A 573 3.55 -12.06 19.28
C SER A 573 4.83 -11.30 18.94
N ALA A 574 5.76 -11.95 18.24
CA ALA A 574 6.98 -11.35 17.73
C ALA A 574 6.65 -10.13 16.85
N ARG A 575 5.70 -10.28 15.91
CA ARG A 575 5.22 -9.19 15.04
C ARG A 575 4.86 -7.93 15.82
N SER A 576 4.20 -8.04 16.97
CA SER A 576 3.80 -6.86 17.76
C SER A 576 4.98 -5.96 18.17
N TYR A 577 6.19 -6.52 18.29
CA TYR A 577 7.40 -5.76 18.59
C TYR A 577 7.98 -5.05 17.37
N PHE A 578 7.79 -5.61 16.17
CA PHE A 578 8.24 -5.02 14.90
C PHE A 578 7.43 -3.79 14.47
N PHE A 579 6.26 -3.52 15.08
CA PHE A 579 5.34 -2.45 14.69
C PHE A 579 5.05 -1.41 15.79
N LYS A 580 5.98 -1.20 16.74
CA LYS A 580 5.84 -0.17 17.80
C LYS A 580 6.01 1.27 17.27
N GLU A 581 5.34 2.24 17.89
CA GLU A 581 5.34 3.67 17.51
C GLU A 581 6.65 4.44 17.84
N ARG A 582 7.83 3.88 17.53
CA ARG A 582 9.11 4.60 17.57
C ARG A 582 9.55 4.95 16.14
N LYS A 583 10.23 6.08 15.94
CA LYS A 583 10.60 6.59 14.59
C LYS A 583 11.37 5.56 13.75
N GLY A 584 12.44 4.97 14.30
CA GLY A 584 13.19 3.91 13.63
C GLY A 584 12.36 2.66 13.30
N MET A 585 11.44 2.30 14.19
CA MET A 585 10.56 1.14 14.03
C MET A 585 9.58 1.30 12.85
N LYS A 586 9.12 2.52 12.54
CA LYS A 586 8.22 2.77 11.39
C LYS A 586 8.89 2.53 10.04
N VAL A 587 10.21 2.70 9.95
CA VAL A 587 10.99 2.53 8.71
C VAL A 587 11.57 1.12 8.64
N TRP A 588 12.27 0.70 9.68
CA TRP A 588 13.04 -0.55 9.67
C TRP A 588 12.24 -1.76 10.16
N GLY A 589 11.21 -1.54 11.00
CA GLY A 589 10.38 -2.61 11.54
C GLY A 589 9.66 -3.45 10.49
N PRO A 590 8.95 -2.84 9.52
CA PRO A 590 8.32 -3.58 8.41
C PRO A 590 9.33 -4.38 7.58
N LEU A 591 10.51 -3.81 7.28
CA LEU A 591 11.56 -4.47 6.51
C LEU A 591 12.15 -5.67 7.26
N LEU A 592 12.47 -5.50 8.55
CA LEU A 592 12.96 -6.58 9.40
C LEU A 592 11.92 -7.69 9.56
N TRP A 593 10.64 -7.33 9.71
CA TRP A 593 9.55 -8.30 9.82
C TRP A 593 9.37 -9.09 8.53
N GLN A 594 9.36 -8.42 7.38
CA GLN A 594 9.22 -9.08 6.08
C GLN A 594 10.35 -10.08 5.83
N HIS A 595 11.60 -9.67 6.09
CA HIS A 595 12.75 -10.57 5.99
C HIS A 595 12.65 -11.77 6.95
N SER A 596 12.20 -11.53 8.19
CA SER A 596 11.99 -12.60 9.17
C SER A 596 10.95 -13.62 8.70
N VAL A 597 9.85 -13.16 8.07
CA VAL A 597 8.80 -14.03 7.52
C VAL A 597 9.31 -14.83 6.32
N GLU A 598 10.01 -14.18 5.40
CA GLU A 598 10.64 -14.86 4.25
C GLU A 598 11.62 -15.94 4.71
N CYS A 599 12.47 -15.61 5.68
CA CYS A 599 13.43 -16.55 6.28
C CYS A 599 12.70 -17.71 6.97
N GLY A 600 11.63 -17.45 7.74
CA GLY A 600 10.81 -18.49 8.36
C GLY A 600 10.19 -19.45 7.33
N LEU A 601 9.57 -18.91 6.27
CA LEU A 601 8.97 -19.70 5.19
C LEU A 601 10.02 -20.55 4.47
N ALA A 602 11.19 -19.95 4.16
CA ALA A 602 12.29 -20.66 3.54
C ALA A 602 12.86 -21.77 4.44
N ALA A 603 13.11 -21.49 5.71
CA ALA A 603 13.63 -22.44 6.68
C ALA A 603 12.74 -23.67 6.80
N ARG A 604 11.42 -23.48 6.83
CA ARG A 604 10.48 -24.60 6.86
C ARG A 604 10.53 -25.47 5.59
N ARG A 605 10.62 -24.85 4.41
CA ARG A 605 10.70 -25.61 3.17
C ARG A 605 12.02 -26.35 3.03
N ILE A 606 13.12 -25.71 3.42
CA ILE A 606 14.45 -26.34 3.47
C ILE A 606 14.40 -27.53 4.44
N ALA A 607 13.87 -27.33 5.65
CA ALA A 607 13.69 -28.40 6.64
C ALA A 607 12.88 -29.58 6.08
N ALA A 608 11.79 -29.32 5.37
CA ALA A 608 11.01 -30.38 4.72
C ALA A 608 11.81 -31.08 3.60
N ALA A 609 12.55 -30.34 2.78
CA ALA A 609 13.34 -30.86 1.67
C ALA A 609 14.52 -31.73 2.15
N CYS A 610 15.18 -31.34 3.25
CA CYS A 610 16.24 -32.12 3.88
C CYS A 610 15.75 -33.16 4.90
N ARG A 611 14.43 -33.28 5.09
CA ARG A 611 13.79 -34.22 6.03
C ARG A 611 14.21 -34.01 7.49
N TYR A 612 14.43 -32.76 7.87
CA TYR A 612 14.60 -32.38 9.28
C TYR A 612 13.34 -32.72 10.08
N GLU A 613 13.52 -33.19 11.32
CA GLU A 613 12.45 -33.77 12.14
C GLU A 613 11.31 -32.80 12.43
N ASP A 614 11.61 -31.51 12.62
CA ASP A 614 10.62 -30.49 12.95
C ASP A 614 10.70 -29.23 12.06
N PRO A 615 10.02 -29.22 10.90
CA PRO A 615 9.99 -28.07 10.00
C PRO A 615 9.36 -26.81 10.63
N GLU A 616 8.47 -26.96 11.62
CA GLU A 616 7.85 -25.82 12.32
C GLU A 616 8.84 -25.20 13.32
N GLN A 617 9.73 -25.99 13.93
CA GLN A 617 10.86 -25.47 14.69
C GLN A 617 11.82 -24.65 13.80
N ALA A 618 12.06 -25.10 12.57
CA ALA A 618 12.84 -24.35 11.59
C ALA A 618 12.17 -23.04 11.16
N PHE A 619 10.84 -23.05 10.96
CA PHE A 619 10.06 -21.83 10.72
C PHE A 619 10.26 -20.79 11.83
N ILE A 620 10.13 -21.23 13.08
CA ILE A 620 10.34 -20.37 14.24
C ILE A 620 11.77 -19.85 14.27
N GLY A 621 12.76 -20.72 14.04
CA GLY A 621 14.16 -20.33 13.94
C GLY A 621 14.37 -19.21 12.92
N GLY A 622 13.79 -19.33 11.73
CA GLY A 622 13.87 -18.30 10.69
C GLY A 622 13.16 -16.99 11.03
N ILE A 623 12.02 -17.03 11.73
CA ILE A 623 11.35 -15.80 12.20
C ILE A 623 12.19 -15.06 13.26
N MET A 624 12.88 -15.82 14.12
CA MET A 624 13.54 -15.27 15.32
C MET A 624 15.04 -15.00 15.13
N HIS A 625 15.63 -15.42 14.01
CA HIS A 625 17.07 -15.38 13.79
C HIS A 625 17.67 -13.98 13.96
N ASP A 626 16.98 -12.95 13.43
CA ASP A 626 17.45 -11.56 13.44
C ASP A 626 16.79 -10.69 14.52
N ILE A 627 16.19 -11.31 15.55
CA ILE A 627 15.52 -10.58 16.64
C ILE A 627 16.47 -9.64 17.41
N GLY A 628 17.78 -9.89 17.37
CA GLY A 628 18.77 -8.97 17.92
C GLY A 628 18.88 -7.64 17.18
N LYS A 629 18.64 -7.61 15.85
CA LYS A 629 18.59 -6.36 15.08
C LYS A 629 17.42 -5.49 15.54
N LEU A 630 16.28 -6.13 15.81
CA LEU A 630 15.14 -5.48 16.45
C LEU A 630 15.49 -4.97 17.86
N ALA A 631 16.19 -5.77 18.67
CA ALA A 631 16.62 -5.35 20.00
C ALA A 631 17.51 -4.10 19.96
N ILE A 632 18.48 -4.05 19.04
CA ILE A 632 19.34 -2.88 18.81
C ILE A 632 18.47 -1.68 18.41
N LEU A 633 17.59 -1.84 17.42
CA LEU A 633 16.67 -0.77 16.97
C LEU A 633 15.77 -0.23 18.10
N MET A 634 15.31 -1.11 18.99
CA MET A 634 14.47 -0.73 20.14
C MET A 634 15.27 -0.01 21.23
N LEU A 635 16.49 -0.46 21.53
CA LEU A 635 17.31 0.09 22.61
C LEU A 635 18.08 1.35 22.17
N ASP A 636 18.49 1.42 20.91
CA ASP A 636 19.31 2.49 20.33
C ASP A 636 19.10 2.66 18.81
N ASP A 637 17.99 3.31 18.45
CA ASP A 637 17.64 3.65 17.07
C ASP A 637 18.75 4.43 16.33
N LYS A 638 19.49 5.29 17.03
CA LYS A 638 20.56 6.09 16.41
C LYS A 638 21.72 5.22 15.95
N ARG A 639 22.21 4.33 16.82
CA ARG A 639 23.28 3.41 16.46
C ARG A 639 22.83 2.41 15.40
N TYR A 640 21.57 1.97 15.44
CA TYR A 640 21.01 1.14 14.37
C TYR A 640 21.06 1.86 13.01
N GLN A 641 20.67 3.14 12.94
CA GLN A 641 20.76 3.93 11.71
C GLN A 641 22.21 4.12 11.23
N GLU A 642 23.16 4.27 12.16
CA GLU A 642 24.59 4.37 11.84
C GLU A 642 25.13 3.07 11.25
N ILE A 643 24.75 1.91 11.79
CA ILE A 643 25.05 0.58 11.23
C ILE A 643 24.51 0.47 9.81
N GLN A 644 23.24 0.82 9.59
CA GLN A 644 22.62 0.77 8.27
C GLN A 644 23.31 1.70 7.26
N ARG A 645 23.73 2.89 7.70
CA ARG A 645 24.49 3.83 6.88
C ARG A 645 25.87 3.26 6.54
N LEU A 646 26.60 2.73 7.52
CA LEU A 646 27.93 2.16 7.32
C LEU A 646 27.91 0.99 6.33
N LYS A 647 26.91 0.10 6.46
CA LYS A 647 26.66 -0.97 5.48
C LYS A 647 26.47 -0.43 4.07
N ALA A 648 25.64 0.60 3.91
CA ALA A 648 25.34 1.18 2.60
C ALA A 648 26.53 1.94 1.99
N THR A 649 27.34 2.62 2.80
CA THR A 649 28.46 3.43 2.29
C THR A 649 29.75 2.63 2.09
N GLU A 650 29.97 1.58 2.88
CA GLU A 650 31.24 0.82 2.90
C GLU A 650 31.09 -0.65 2.51
N LYS A 651 29.89 -1.10 2.13
CA LYS A 651 29.59 -2.49 1.71
C LYS A 651 30.02 -3.55 2.73
N LYS A 652 29.92 -3.22 4.02
CA LYS A 652 30.19 -4.13 5.13
C LYS A 652 29.03 -5.10 5.36
N SER A 653 29.35 -6.30 5.85
CA SER A 653 28.34 -7.24 6.36
C SER A 653 27.68 -6.68 7.63
N ASP A 654 26.53 -7.25 8.01
CA ASP A 654 25.86 -6.91 9.28
C ASP A 654 26.81 -7.03 10.46
N LEU A 655 27.47 -8.19 10.61
CA LEU A 655 28.38 -8.46 11.72
C LEU A 655 29.54 -7.47 11.77
N ALA A 656 30.13 -7.13 10.62
CA ALA A 656 31.26 -6.20 10.56
C ALA A 656 30.84 -4.78 10.98
N ALA A 657 29.72 -4.29 10.46
CA ALA A 657 29.21 -2.96 10.79
C ALA A 657 28.74 -2.87 12.25
N GLU A 658 28.07 -3.90 12.76
CA GLU A 658 27.64 -3.97 14.16
C GLU A 658 28.82 -4.05 15.11
N THR A 659 29.82 -4.89 14.81
CA THR A 659 31.03 -5.00 15.65
C THR A 659 31.79 -3.67 15.70
N GLU A 660 31.82 -2.93 14.60
CA GLU A 660 32.49 -1.63 14.55
C GLU A 660 31.77 -0.55 15.37
N ILE A 661 30.44 -0.48 15.27
CA ILE A 661 29.63 0.56 15.94
C ILE A 661 29.29 0.20 17.40
N LEU A 662 29.06 -1.08 17.67
CA LEU A 662 28.57 -1.59 18.96
C LEU A 662 29.61 -2.38 19.74
N GLY A 663 30.62 -2.97 19.08
CA GLY A 663 31.55 -3.93 19.67
C GLY A 663 31.02 -5.38 19.70
N SER A 664 29.77 -5.61 19.31
CA SER A 664 29.07 -6.90 19.31
C SER A 664 28.16 -6.99 18.08
N SER A 665 27.54 -8.15 17.89
CA SER A 665 26.61 -8.45 16.81
C SER A 665 25.16 -8.61 17.31
N HIS A 666 24.22 -8.53 16.38
CA HIS A 666 22.82 -8.88 16.64
C HIS A 666 22.66 -10.31 17.15
N THR A 667 23.57 -11.24 16.82
CA THR A 667 23.48 -12.63 17.25
C THR A 667 23.58 -12.79 18.77
N GLU A 668 24.50 -12.07 19.40
CA GLU A 668 24.71 -12.10 20.87
C GLU A 668 23.53 -11.46 21.60
N LEU A 669 23.09 -10.27 21.16
CA LEU A 669 21.92 -9.59 21.72
C LEU A 669 20.63 -10.40 21.53
N GLY A 670 20.49 -11.05 20.37
CA GLY A 670 19.37 -11.91 20.07
C GLY A 670 19.32 -13.14 20.99
N ARG A 671 20.47 -13.81 21.21
CA ARG A 671 20.59 -14.94 22.15
C ARG A 671 20.14 -14.55 23.55
N LEU A 672 20.67 -13.45 24.09
CA LEU A 672 20.31 -12.95 25.43
C LEU A 672 18.82 -12.62 25.54
N LEU A 673 18.21 -12.07 24.48
CA LEU A 673 16.78 -11.83 24.44
C LEU A 673 15.98 -13.14 24.42
N MET A 674 16.43 -14.15 23.67
CA MET A 674 15.80 -15.48 23.65
C MET A 674 15.90 -16.19 25.00
N GLU A 675 17.02 -16.06 25.72
CA GLU A 675 17.19 -16.53 27.09
C GLU A 675 16.23 -15.81 28.06
N LYS A 676 16.12 -14.47 27.97
CA LYS A 676 15.16 -13.69 28.76
C LYS A 676 13.73 -14.16 28.53
N TRP A 677 13.38 -14.44 27.27
CA TRP A 677 12.07 -14.95 26.88
C TRP A 677 11.86 -16.44 27.19
N ARG A 678 12.89 -17.11 27.73
CA ARG A 678 12.92 -18.54 28.05
C ARG A 678 12.55 -19.42 26.86
N MET A 679 13.06 -19.04 25.68
CA MET A 679 12.86 -19.79 24.44
C MET A 679 13.65 -21.10 24.48
N PRO A 680 13.22 -22.15 23.74
CA PRO A 680 13.97 -23.40 23.66
C PRO A 680 15.40 -23.18 23.15
N GLU A 681 16.37 -23.95 23.67
CA GLU A 681 17.80 -23.84 23.30
C GLU A 681 18.03 -23.93 21.78
N ALA A 682 17.25 -24.74 21.08
CA ALA A 682 17.30 -24.84 19.63
C ALA A 682 17.03 -23.49 18.93
N ILE A 683 16.10 -22.68 19.44
CA ILE A 683 15.79 -21.36 18.87
C ILE A 683 16.85 -20.33 19.27
N GLN A 684 17.37 -20.42 20.50
CA GLN A 684 18.51 -19.60 20.92
C GLN A 684 19.72 -19.84 20.00
N ALA A 685 20.00 -21.11 19.67
CA ALA A 685 21.08 -21.49 18.77
C ALA A 685 20.88 -21.00 17.33
N CYS A 686 19.64 -20.95 16.83
CA CYS A 686 19.36 -20.33 15.53
C CYS A 686 19.70 -18.84 15.52
N THR A 687 19.35 -18.11 16.57
CA THR A 687 19.61 -16.66 16.67
C THR A 687 21.09 -16.33 16.88
N GLU A 688 21.84 -17.20 17.55
CA GLU A 688 23.26 -16.98 17.84
C GLU A 688 24.17 -17.41 16.68
N PHE A 689 23.88 -18.55 16.06
CA PHE A 689 24.80 -19.24 15.16
C PHE A 689 24.35 -19.25 13.70
N HIS A 690 23.31 -18.50 13.28
CA HIS A 690 22.89 -18.50 11.86
C HIS A 690 23.94 -17.95 10.88
N HIS A 691 24.93 -17.18 11.34
CA HIS A 691 26.08 -16.79 10.52
C HIS A 691 27.25 -17.78 10.58
N ASN A 692 27.23 -18.71 11.53
CA ASN A 692 28.26 -19.74 11.70
C ASN A 692 27.67 -21.05 12.25
N PRO A 693 26.83 -21.74 11.46
CA PRO A 693 26.00 -22.83 11.96
C PRO A 693 26.79 -24.04 12.47
N GLY A 694 28.04 -24.21 12.03
CA GLY A 694 28.92 -25.28 12.50
C GLY A 694 29.26 -25.21 14.00
N GLU A 695 29.12 -24.05 14.64
CA GLU A 695 29.38 -23.87 16.07
C GLU A 695 28.17 -24.15 16.97
N ALA A 696 26.98 -24.39 16.41
CA ALA A 696 25.75 -24.61 17.17
C ALA A 696 25.66 -26.01 17.84
N GLY A 697 26.72 -26.81 17.77
CA GLY A 697 26.80 -28.14 18.38
C GLY A 697 25.66 -29.05 17.91
N ARG A 698 24.85 -29.55 18.85
CA ARG A 698 23.71 -30.43 18.56
C ARG A 698 22.59 -29.77 17.72
N HIS A 699 22.63 -28.45 17.56
CA HIS A 699 21.66 -27.68 16.79
C HIS A 699 22.22 -27.21 15.43
N ALA A 700 23.40 -27.69 15.01
CA ALA A 700 24.06 -27.30 13.76
C ALA A 700 23.18 -27.44 12.51
N ASP A 701 22.46 -28.55 12.38
CA ASP A 701 21.56 -28.77 11.23
C ASP A 701 20.45 -27.73 11.17
N LEU A 702 19.83 -27.41 12.32
CA LEU A 702 18.77 -26.41 12.41
C LEU A 702 19.28 -25.01 12.12
N SER A 703 20.44 -24.65 12.71
CA SER A 703 21.09 -23.36 12.43
C SER A 703 21.53 -23.25 10.97
N ALA A 704 21.97 -24.34 10.33
CA ALA A 704 22.33 -24.36 8.91
C ALA A 704 21.10 -24.20 8.00
N ILE A 705 19.97 -24.80 8.36
CA ILE A 705 18.69 -24.59 7.68
C ILE A 705 18.30 -23.10 7.73
N VAL A 706 18.40 -22.47 8.90
CA VAL A 706 18.09 -21.04 9.08
C VAL A 706 19.10 -20.14 8.37
N ALA A 707 20.39 -20.47 8.42
CA ALA A 707 21.45 -19.78 7.69
C ALA A 707 21.17 -19.80 6.18
N TYR A 708 20.76 -20.95 5.66
CA TYR A 708 20.44 -21.08 4.24
C TYR A 708 19.17 -20.32 3.86
N ALA A 709 18.15 -20.38 4.71
CA ALA A 709 16.93 -19.60 4.54
C ALA A 709 17.19 -18.09 4.50
N ASN A 710 18.05 -17.60 5.39
CA ASN A 710 18.48 -16.20 5.43
C ASN A 710 19.17 -15.80 4.11
N HIS A 711 20.11 -16.61 3.65
CA HIS A 711 20.80 -16.39 2.38
C HIS A 711 19.83 -16.32 1.20
N LEU A 712 18.87 -17.26 1.11
CA LEU A 712 17.89 -17.29 0.03
C LEU A 712 16.89 -16.12 0.08
N SER A 713 16.48 -15.66 1.28
CA SER A 713 15.67 -14.45 1.43
C SER A 713 16.42 -13.20 0.94
N HIS A 714 17.71 -13.07 1.22
CA HIS A 714 18.50 -11.95 0.69
C HIS A 714 18.70 -11.97 -0.83
N LEU A 715 18.74 -13.15 -1.45
CA LEU A 715 18.89 -13.29 -2.91
C LEU A 715 17.57 -13.12 -3.67
N MET A 716 16.47 -13.69 -3.15
CA MET A 716 15.21 -13.84 -3.91
C MET A 716 13.98 -13.23 -3.23
N GLY A 717 14.12 -12.71 -2.01
CA GLY A 717 13.05 -12.09 -1.24
C GLY A 717 12.57 -10.77 -1.84
N SER A 718 11.63 -10.12 -1.17
CA SER A 718 10.97 -8.89 -1.64
C SER A 718 11.90 -7.67 -1.62
N HIS A 719 12.95 -7.73 -0.82
CA HIS A 719 14.00 -6.71 -0.72
C HIS A 719 15.37 -7.36 -0.92
N PRO A 720 15.67 -7.84 -2.15
CA PRO A 720 16.94 -8.49 -2.41
C PRO A 720 18.06 -7.47 -2.25
N GLN A 721 19.14 -7.83 -1.57
CA GLN A 721 20.31 -6.96 -1.46
C GLN A 721 21.11 -7.11 -2.77
N PRO A 722 21.04 -6.15 -3.73
CA PRO A 722 21.49 -6.36 -5.11
C PRO A 722 23.00 -6.52 -5.25
N GLU A 723 23.73 -6.30 -4.16
CA GLU A 723 25.19 -6.28 -4.08
C GLU A 723 25.76 -7.56 -3.45
N LEU A 724 24.91 -8.43 -2.89
CA LEU A 724 25.31 -9.77 -2.48
C LEU A 724 25.34 -10.67 -3.72
N GLN A 725 26.54 -10.92 -4.25
CA GLN A 725 26.73 -12.03 -5.18
C GLN A 725 26.44 -13.35 -4.47
N GLU A 726 25.84 -14.30 -5.19
CA GLU A 726 25.65 -15.66 -4.71
C GLU A 726 27.01 -16.25 -4.33
N ASP A 727 27.23 -16.42 -3.03
CA ASP A 727 28.44 -17.02 -2.50
C ASP A 727 28.35 -18.54 -2.70
N GLN A 728 28.87 -19.01 -3.83
CA GLN A 728 28.81 -20.41 -4.20
C GLN A 728 29.49 -21.33 -3.17
N LEU A 729 30.51 -20.85 -2.47
CA LEU A 729 31.17 -21.63 -1.42
C LEU A 729 30.26 -21.78 -0.20
N LEU A 730 29.65 -20.68 0.26
CA LEU A 730 28.67 -20.70 1.33
C LEU A 730 27.47 -21.60 0.98
N VAL A 731 26.92 -21.49 -0.23
CA VAL A 731 25.81 -22.32 -0.69
C VAL A 731 26.19 -23.80 -0.70
N GLN A 732 27.38 -24.14 -1.19
CA GLN A 732 27.86 -25.53 -1.17
C GLN A 732 28.05 -26.06 0.25
N ASP A 733 28.60 -25.26 1.16
CA ASP A 733 28.79 -25.65 2.56
C ASP A 733 27.44 -25.84 3.29
N LEU A 734 26.47 -24.96 3.06
CA LEU A 734 25.13 -25.06 3.62
C LEU A 734 24.34 -26.24 3.04
N MET A 735 24.45 -26.49 1.73
CA MET A 735 23.85 -27.67 1.10
C MET A 735 24.46 -28.97 1.61
N ARG A 736 25.78 -28.99 1.86
CA ARG A 736 26.46 -30.15 2.46
C ARG A 736 25.96 -30.38 3.89
N THR A 737 25.85 -29.33 4.69
CA THR A 737 25.41 -29.41 6.10
C THR A 737 23.94 -29.80 6.22
N THR A 738 23.10 -29.37 5.26
CA THR A 738 21.68 -29.76 5.18
C THR A 738 21.45 -31.04 4.38
N TYR A 739 22.50 -31.73 3.92
CA TYR A 739 22.42 -32.95 3.12
C TYR A 739 21.54 -32.82 1.86
N MET A 740 21.46 -31.63 1.27
CA MET A 740 20.64 -31.34 0.09
C MET A 740 21.41 -31.56 -1.22
N SER A 741 20.77 -32.24 -2.18
CA SER A 741 21.29 -32.36 -3.55
C SER A 741 21.03 -31.10 -4.38
N SER A 742 21.81 -30.91 -5.45
CA SER A 742 21.61 -29.80 -6.40
C SER A 742 20.23 -29.83 -7.07
N GLU A 743 19.66 -31.02 -7.32
CA GLU A 743 18.33 -31.17 -7.89
C GLU A 743 17.24 -30.76 -6.89
N GLN A 744 17.35 -31.20 -5.63
CA GLN A 744 16.44 -30.78 -4.55
C GLN A 744 16.49 -29.27 -4.35
N ASN A 745 17.67 -28.67 -4.44
CA ASN A 745 17.85 -27.25 -4.33
C ASN A 745 17.17 -26.48 -5.48
N ALA A 746 17.31 -26.94 -6.73
CA ALA A 746 16.66 -26.30 -7.88
C ALA A 746 15.12 -26.27 -7.73
N LEU A 747 14.52 -27.40 -7.32
CA LEU A 747 13.08 -27.50 -7.06
C LEU A 747 12.63 -26.62 -5.89
N LEU A 748 13.45 -26.57 -4.83
CA LEU A 748 13.20 -25.69 -3.68
C LEU A 748 13.18 -24.22 -4.11
N LEU A 749 14.14 -23.77 -4.91
CA LEU A 749 14.24 -22.38 -5.38
C LEU A 749 13.01 -21.98 -6.22
N GLU A 750 12.52 -22.86 -7.07
CA GLU A 750 11.30 -22.61 -7.86
C GLU A 750 10.07 -22.46 -6.95
N ALA A 751 9.91 -23.36 -5.97
CA ALA A 751 8.82 -23.30 -5.00
C ALA A 751 8.90 -22.04 -4.11
N LEU A 752 10.10 -21.65 -3.67
CA LEU A 752 10.30 -20.45 -2.85
C LEU A 752 10.02 -19.16 -3.62
N ARG A 753 10.36 -19.09 -4.91
CA ARG A 753 9.99 -17.94 -5.75
C ARG A 753 8.49 -17.78 -5.86
N ALA A 754 7.75 -18.87 -6.01
CA ALA A 754 6.28 -18.83 -6.03
C ALA A 754 5.72 -18.35 -4.67
N ASP A 755 6.29 -18.81 -3.56
CA ASP A 755 5.88 -18.41 -2.21
C ASP A 755 6.12 -16.93 -1.91
N PHE A 756 7.32 -16.41 -2.24
CA PHE A 756 7.67 -15.01 -2.00
C PHE A 756 6.88 -14.05 -2.88
N GLN A 757 6.38 -14.51 -4.03
CA GLN A 757 5.46 -13.75 -4.89
C GLN A 757 4.01 -13.74 -4.38
N ASN A 758 3.68 -14.57 -3.39
CA ASN A 758 2.33 -14.69 -2.85
C ASN A 758 2.15 -13.84 -1.57
N THR A 759 1.66 -12.61 -1.73
CA THR A 759 1.52 -11.62 -0.65
C THR A 759 0.54 -12.02 0.45
N GLU A 760 -0.40 -12.96 0.21
CA GLU A 760 -1.35 -13.44 1.23
C GLU A 760 -0.68 -14.21 2.38
N MET A 761 0.54 -14.74 2.18
CA MET A 761 1.29 -15.42 3.24
C MET A 761 2.13 -14.46 4.11
N MET A 762 2.37 -13.24 3.64
CA MET A 762 3.19 -12.22 4.30
C MET A 762 2.36 -11.31 5.24
N ASP A 763 1.06 -11.19 4.95
CA ASP A 763 0.05 -10.38 5.68
C ASP A 763 -0.85 -11.19 6.62
#